data_AF-A0A1B6G7R4-F1
#
_entry.id   AF-A0A1B6G7R4-F1
#
_cell.length_a   1.000
_cell.length_b   1.000
_cell.length_c   1.000
_cell.angle_alpha   90.00
_cell.angle_beta   90.00
_cell.angle_gamma   90.00
#
_symmetry.space_group_name_H-M   'P 1'
#
loop_
_entity.id
_entity.type
_entity.pdbx_description
1 polymer ?
#
loop_
_entity_poly.entity_id
_entity_poly.type
_entity_poly.pdbx_seq_one_letter_code
_entity_poly.pdbx_strand_id
1 'polypeptide(L)'
;MASRDGHSTWRPNFGRSEKSKVSEISYASHDGNYTPAIQILTTDENVIKIIEQYENGPTLDDVLCGEEHEDMLMFVFSVTGKTRGGKSFLLNLAAKYLEHQGHESWMTGKIPNVFEWKGGKDSITRGLCICPKIYKPRNLRGEKIGILLMDNQGLFDGEAEDGVSVAMSGISTAISSYQIYNIKEKIGSDNLEAIWRFLVKDSNEGEVDQSKTCLMFVIRDYIEENYGLANGQQYIEQEQNRGTSENKRMWESLLQQFPNIKCLPLPHPGIKVTKKSFEGNLNEIDEEFMSEINKFFNEIFNPKTLNAEREKQNLNFLTGSQIYNCLMTCNGTLANSNCSFLSIFTEHGNQEKLKTMETSFQSRLKMYVNNPSRIAVFMDTFLTDARPRFKGNSATEYCAKLEMFMVQKANITLQEWMVNRYEDKIRDVCIKETDTILHTILWPFMKSNLNLFVGSKEDKQASSDFVAKKAADIYYKKLSEEKVEDFKSRCMNKTIHELAGYGYQYINDNFRQNLDFTVPQCSKTIWLKYKFELQENIERILLMIIAQITKQNIEWLQKATKQQYEHFEVLTWGDNGCNEIKWHFKPKNEESLKKVIAYALFKNCQKLSAYNKHQSESIQKIADKIINDHPYDSINLSVIFVVYHDNTNDKDINDPVFKVQTSSGIVFVDSVARVYENWEDYMETNQLPKCVYCYPLQGEYSKGHGFRVGFAYSPACDNMKTVLS
;
A
#
# COMPACT_ATOMS: atom_id res chain seq x y z
N MET A 1 29.33 -29.71 69.57
CA MET A 1 29.84 -28.46 70.17
C MET A 1 30.36 -27.61 69.02
N ALA A 2 29.86 -26.45 68.61
CA ALA A 2 28.87 -25.46 69.07
C ALA A 2 28.39 -24.74 67.76
N SER A 3 27.09 -24.50 67.49
CA SER A 3 26.27 -23.32 67.87
C SER A 3 26.90 -22.00 67.36
N ARG A 4 26.30 -21.05 66.61
CA ARG A 4 24.90 -20.57 66.48
C ARG A 4 24.78 -19.57 65.30
N ASP A 5 23.60 -19.59 64.66
CA ASP A 5 22.70 -18.50 64.22
C ASP A 5 23.16 -17.20 63.53
N GLY A 6 22.45 -16.85 62.44
CA GLY A 6 22.44 -15.51 61.83
C GLY A 6 21.71 -15.34 60.47
N HIS A 7 20.38 -15.51 60.47
CA HIS A 7 19.30 -15.11 59.53
C HIS A 7 19.49 -14.57 58.09
N SER A 8 18.63 -15.15 57.21
CA SER A 8 17.82 -14.63 56.08
C SER A 8 18.50 -13.93 54.88
N THR A 9 18.29 -14.37 53.63
CA THR A 9 17.03 -14.23 52.88
C THR A 9 16.97 -15.16 51.65
N TRP A 10 15.84 -15.85 51.52
CA TRP A 10 15.09 -16.23 50.31
C TRP A 10 15.82 -16.60 48.99
N ARG A 11 15.73 -17.88 48.61
CA ARG A 11 15.86 -18.39 47.22
C ARG A 11 14.60 -19.17 46.85
N PRO A 12 13.91 -18.88 45.74
CA PRO A 12 12.97 -19.83 45.17
C PRO A 12 13.75 -20.86 44.34
N ASN A 13 13.80 -22.09 44.85
CA ASN A 13 14.05 -23.28 44.05
C ASN A 13 12.88 -23.41 43.06
N PHE A 14 13.17 -23.33 41.75
CA PHE A 14 12.27 -23.82 40.72
C PHE A 14 12.22 -25.35 40.81
N GLY A 15 11.40 -25.85 41.73
CA GLY A 15 10.96 -27.22 41.77
C GLY A 15 10.12 -27.51 40.54
N ARG A 16 10.51 -28.54 39.80
CA ARG A 16 9.74 -29.14 38.70
C ARG A 16 8.26 -29.24 39.09
N SER A 17 7.39 -28.51 38.39
CA SER A 17 6.00 -28.92 38.30
C SER A 17 5.95 -30.19 37.44
N GLU A 18 5.26 -31.19 37.95
CA GLU A 18 5.00 -32.43 37.25
C GLU A 18 4.31 -32.11 35.91
N LYS A 19 4.98 -32.44 34.80
CA LYS A 19 4.30 -32.55 33.51
C LYS A 19 3.23 -33.62 33.68
N SER A 20 1.97 -33.21 33.64
CA SER A 20 0.84 -34.10 33.46
C SER A 20 1.12 -34.96 32.21
N LYS A 21 1.35 -36.25 32.42
CA LYS A 21 1.46 -37.23 31.34
C LYS A 21 0.09 -37.37 30.67
N VAL A 22 -0.13 -36.62 29.61
CA VAL A 22 -1.11 -37.00 28.59
C VAL A 22 -0.48 -38.16 27.81
N SER A 23 -1.17 -39.28 27.74
CA SER A 23 -0.70 -40.49 27.05
C SER A 23 -0.45 -40.21 25.56
N GLU A 24 0.82 -40.25 25.14
CA GLU A 24 1.24 -40.25 23.73
C GLU A 24 0.61 -41.45 23.00
N ILE A 25 -0.24 -41.17 22.01
CA ILE A 25 -0.87 -42.20 21.17
C ILE A 25 0.10 -42.55 20.04
N SER A 26 0.63 -43.76 20.04
CA SER A 26 1.52 -44.27 18.98
C SER A 26 0.76 -44.47 17.66
N TYR A 27 1.26 -43.89 16.57
CA TYR A 27 0.60 -43.84 15.26
C TYR A 27 0.87 -45.08 14.35
N ALA A 28 0.61 -46.28 14.84
CA ALA A 28 0.81 -47.52 14.06
C ALA A 28 -0.48 -47.98 13.34
N SER A 29 -0.41 -48.17 12.01
CA SER A 29 -1.54 -48.68 11.20
C SER A 29 -1.94 -50.10 11.63
N HIS A 30 -3.22 -50.28 11.96
CA HIS A 30 -3.77 -51.60 12.35
C HIS A 30 -4.37 -52.37 11.15
N ASP A 31 -4.79 -51.65 10.11
CA ASP A 31 -5.28 -52.18 8.85
C ASP A 31 -4.58 -51.43 7.71
N GLY A 32 -3.86 -52.12 6.82
CA GLY A 32 -2.87 -51.55 5.89
C GLY A 32 -3.30 -50.43 4.92
N ASN A 33 -4.57 -49.98 4.95
CA ASN A 33 -5.10 -48.88 4.14
C ASN A 33 -5.69 -47.70 4.95
N TYR A 34 -5.79 -47.80 6.28
CA TYR A 34 -6.45 -46.77 7.10
C TYR A 34 -5.48 -46.17 8.12
N THR A 35 -5.44 -44.85 8.13
CA THR A 35 -4.64 -44.06 9.08
C THR A 35 -5.51 -43.70 10.29
N PRO A 36 -5.05 -43.92 11.54
CA PRO A 36 -5.79 -43.54 12.74
C PRO A 36 -6.09 -42.03 12.80
N ALA A 37 -7.23 -41.67 13.38
CA ALA A 37 -7.58 -40.29 13.65
C ALA A 37 -6.59 -39.63 14.61
N ILE A 38 -6.36 -38.34 14.42
CA ILE A 38 -5.50 -37.51 15.25
C ILE A 38 -6.34 -36.57 16.11
N GLN A 39 -5.99 -36.43 17.39
CA GLN A 39 -6.63 -35.46 18.29
C GLN A 39 -6.06 -34.07 18.02
N ILE A 40 -6.82 -33.14 17.47
CA ILE A 40 -6.36 -31.78 17.11
C ILE A 40 -6.59 -30.75 18.19
N LEU A 41 -7.52 -31.01 19.10
CA LEU A 41 -7.87 -30.06 20.16
C LEU A 41 -8.02 -30.83 21.47
N THR A 42 -7.38 -30.32 22.52
CA THR A 42 -7.55 -30.78 23.91
C THR A 42 -7.61 -29.58 24.86
N THR A 43 -7.84 -29.83 26.15
CA THR A 43 -7.79 -28.78 27.18
C THR A 43 -6.88 -29.20 28.33
N ASP A 44 -6.19 -28.23 28.91
CA ASP A 44 -5.41 -28.37 30.14
C ASP A 44 -5.79 -27.25 31.10
N GLU A 45 -6.29 -27.58 32.29
CA GLU A 45 -6.87 -26.61 33.24
C GLU A 45 -7.87 -25.64 32.57
N ASN A 46 -8.76 -26.16 31.73
CA ASN A 46 -9.71 -25.41 30.89
C ASN A 46 -9.08 -24.49 29.82
N VAL A 47 -7.77 -24.48 29.62
CA VAL A 47 -7.13 -23.75 28.51
C VAL A 47 -7.09 -24.64 27.27
N ILE A 48 -7.58 -24.12 26.15
CA ILE A 48 -7.56 -24.81 24.86
C ILE A 48 -6.11 -24.97 24.39
N LYS A 49 -5.78 -26.19 23.97
CA LYS A 49 -4.51 -26.53 23.35
C LYS A 49 -4.77 -27.18 21.99
N ILE A 50 -4.26 -26.55 20.95
CA ILE A 50 -4.20 -27.17 19.63
C ILE A 50 -2.97 -28.07 19.57
N ILE A 51 -3.14 -29.30 19.10
CA ILE A 51 -2.05 -30.27 18.95
C ILE A 51 -1.55 -30.16 17.51
N GLU A 52 -0.36 -29.60 17.34
CA GLU A 52 0.23 -29.34 16.02
C GLU A 52 1.11 -30.50 15.54
N GLN A 53 1.78 -31.20 16.45
CA GLN A 53 2.76 -32.24 16.14
C GLN A 53 2.36 -33.57 16.77
N TYR A 54 2.37 -34.63 15.97
CA TYR A 54 2.04 -36.00 16.40
C TYR A 54 3.25 -36.91 16.26
N GLU A 55 3.49 -37.73 17.27
CA GLU A 55 4.61 -38.66 17.26
C GLU A 55 4.41 -39.73 16.17
N ASN A 56 5.32 -39.78 15.20
CA ASN A 56 5.26 -40.67 14.03
C ASN A 56 4.02 -40.46 13.13
N GLY A 57 3.35 -39.31 13.21
CA GLY A 57 2.21 -38.91 12.36
C GLY A 57 2.47 -37.61 11.57
N PRO A 58 1.54 -37.20 10.69
CA PRO A 58 1.64 -35.90 10.00
C PRO A 58 1.41 -34.75 10.98
N THR A 59 1.96 -33.57 10.72
CA THR A 59 1.58 -32.37 11.50
C THR A 59 0.19 -31.88 11.10
N LEU A 60 -0.46 -31.09 11.96
CA LEU A 60 -1.74 -30.47 11.61
C LEU A 60 -1.61 -29.53 10.39
N ASP A 61 -0.47 -28.86 10.28
CA ASP A 61 -0.12 -28.03 9.11
C ASP A 61 0.02 -28.90 7.85
N ASP A 62 0.69 -30.06 7.91
CA ASP A 62 0.78 -30.96 6.75
C ASP A 62 -0.61 -31.45 6.27
N VAL A 63 -1.54 -31.67 7.21
CA VAL A 63 -2.90 -32.16 6.91
C VAL A 63 -3.79 -31.08 6.29
N LEU A 64 -3.70 -29.84 6.77
CA LEU A 64 -4.61 -28.75 6.37
C LEU A 64 -3.98 -27.75 5.39
N CYS A 65 -2.68 -27.51 5.50
CA CYS A 65 -1.91 -26.51 4.76
C CYS A 65 -0.85 -27.13 3.83
N GLY A 66 -0.84 -28.46 3.65
CA GLY A 66 0.03 -29.10 2.66
C GLY A 66 -0.20 -28.55 1.24
N GLU A 67 0.75 -28.77 0.33
CA GLU A 67 0.81 -28.17 -1.03
C GLU A 67 -0.49 -28.30 -1.84
N GLU A 68 -1.27 -29.36 -1.64
CA GLU A 68 -2.57 -29.54 -2.30
C GLU A 68 -3.78 -29.06 -1.50
N HIS A 69 -3.63 -28.80 -0.19
CA HIS A 69 -4.74 -28.60 0.76
C HIS A 69 -4.96 -27.16 1.17
N GLU A 70 -3.91 -26.33 1.16
CA GLU A 70 -3.94 -24.95 1.67
C GLU A 70 -5.12 -24.13 1.12
N ASP A 71 -5.28 -24.13 -0.21
CA ASP A 71 -6.35 -23.41 -0.92
C ASP A 71 -7.54 -24.32 -1.30
N MET A 72 -7.51 -25.61 -0.94
CA MET A 72 -8.58 -26.55 -1.27
C MET A 72 -9.79 -26.29 -0.38
N LEU A 73 -10.96 -26.09 -1.01
CA LEU A 73 -12.24 -26.05 -0.28
C LEU A 73 -12.53 -27.39 0.39
N MET A 74 -12.87 -27.34 1.68
CA MET A 74 -13.14 -28.49 2.52
C MET A 74 -14.62 -28.59 2.86
N PHE A 75 -15.20 -29.76 2.62
CA PHE A 75 -16.45 -30.23 3.19
C PHE A 75 -16.14 -30.91 4.53
N VAL A 76 -16.52 -30.29 5.63
CA VAL A 76 -16.26 -30.81 6.97
C VAL A 76 -17.50 -31.54 7.48
N PHE A 77 -17.35 -32.85 7.70
CA PHE A 77 -18.38 -33.76 8.20
C PHE A 77 -18.10 -34.08 9.67
N SER A 78 -18.79 -33.39 10.57
CA SER A 78 -18.59 -33.45 12.01
C SER A 78 -19.72 -34.19 12.69
N VAL A 79 -19.40 -35.05 13.66
CA VAL A 79 -20.39 -35.78 14.45
C VAL A 79 -20.25 -35.45 15.93
N THR A 80 -21.32 -34.92 16.53
CA THR A 80 -21.45 -34.63 17.96
C THR A 80 -22.69 -35.31 18.57
N GLY A 81 -22.78 -35.31 19.89
CA GLY A 81 -23.90 -35.89 20.64
C GLY A 81 -23.46 -36.62 21.91
N LYS A 82 -24.44 -37.23 22.60
CA LYS A 82 -24.22 -37.91 23.89
C LYS A 82 -23.10 -38.96 23.81
N THR A 83 -22.34 -39.11 24.91
CA THR A 83 -21.31 -40.15 25.05
C THR A 83 -21.91 -41.53 24.84
N ARG A 84 -21.14 -42.44 24.21
CA ARG A 84 -21.59 -43.80 23.84
C ARG A 84 -22.75 -43.88 22.84
N GLY A 85 -23.10 -42.78 22.15
CA GLY A 85 -24.18 -42.75 21.14
C GLY A 85 -23.87 -43.39 19.78
N GLY A 86 -22.66 -43.93 19.56
CA GLY A 86 -22.28 -44.54 18.28
C GLY A 86 -21.77 -43.54 17.22
N LYS A 87 -21.16 -42.43 17.63
CA LYS A 87 -20.59 -41.39 16.76
C LYS A 87 -19.43 -41.91 15.90
N SER A 88 -18.40 -42.43 16.56
CA SER A 88 -17.20 -42.97 15.90
C SER A 88 -17.54 -44.19 15.00
N PHE A 89 -18.58 -44.97 15.34
CA PHE A 89 -19.12 -46.02 14.48
C PHE A 89 -19.65 -45.46 13.14
N LEU A 90 -20.45 -44.37 13.19
CA LEU A 90 -20.94 -43.69 11.98
C LEU A 90 -19.79 -43.10 11.16
N LEU A 91 -18.79 -42.48 11.81
CA LEU A 91 -17.63 -41.91 11.14
C LEU A 91 -16.75 -42.97 10.46
N ASN A 92 -16.57 -44.14 11.06
CA ASN A 92 -15.82 -45.23 10.44
C ASN A 92 -16.56 -45.84 9.23
N LEU A 93 -17.90 -45.87 9.25
CA LEU A 93 -18.69 -46.21 8.07
C LEU A 93 -18.50 -45.18 6.95
N ALA A 94 -18.49 -43.88 7.28
CA ALA A 94 -18.24 -42.82 6.31
C ALA A 94 -16.81 -42.91 5.73
N ALA A 95 -15.80 -43.15 6.57
CA ALA A 95 -14.42 -43.35 6.13
C ALA A 95 -14.30 -44.53 5.15
N LYS A 96 -14.96 -45.66 5.45
CA LYS A 96 -14.99 -46.83 4.56
C LYS A 96 -15.69 -46.52 3.23
N TYR A 97 -16.84 -45.84 3.26
CA TYR A 97 -17.57 -45.40 2.07
C TYR A 97 -16.70 -44.51 1.17
N LEU A 98 -16.04 -43.50 1.76
CA LEU A 98 -15.20 -42.54 1.04
C LEU A 98 -13.94 -43.19 0.46
N GLU A 99 -13.34 -44.15 1.16
CA GLU A 99 -12.19 -44.92 0.67
C GLU A 99 -12.52 -45.69 -0.60
N HIS A 100 -13.74 -46.24 -0.68
CA HIS A 100 -14.24 -46.97 -1.84
C HIS A 100 -14.99 -46.08 -2.84
N GLN A 101 -15.02 -44.77 -2.61
CA GLN A 101 -15.67 -43.78 -3.49
C GLN A 101 -17.15 -44.12 -3.78
N GLY A 102 -17.84 -44.72 -2.82
CA GLY A 102 -19.24 -45.14 -2.96
C GLY A 102 -19.48 -46.38 -3.82
N HIS A 103 -18.45 -47.08 -4.29
CA HIS A 103 -18.59 -48.33 -5.03
C HIS A 103 -19.15 -49.46 -4.14
N GLU A 104 -20.04 -50.30 -4.67
CA GLU A 104 -20.80 -51.33 -3.91
C GLU A 104 -19.96 -52.20 -2.97
N SER A 105 -18.69 -52.42 -3.30
CA SER A 105 -17.71 -53.12 -2.47
C SER A 105 -17.57 -52.57 -1.04
N TRP A 106 -17.90 -51.29 -0.81
CA TRP A 106 -17.78 -50.64 0.51
C TRP A 106 -18.69 -51.27 1.58
N MET A 107 -19.79 -51.92 1.17
CA MET A 107 -20.76 -52.55 2.08
C MET A 107 -20.31 -53.94 2.58
N THR A 108 -19.07 -54.36 2.27
CA THR A 108 -18.56 -55.69 2.63
C THR A 108 -17.30 -55.64 3.51
N GLY A 109 -17.00 -56.75 4.19
CA GLY A 109 -15.83 -56.88 5.05
C GLY A 109 -16.00 -56.25 6.44
N LYS A 110 -14.91 -55.75 7.02
CA LYS A 110 -14.92 -55.11 8.36
C LYS A 110 -14.94 -53.58 8.28
N ILE A 111 -15.55 -52.95 9.28
CA ILE A 111 -15.49 -51.51 9.55
C ILE A 111 -14.05 -51.17 10.00
N PRO A 112 -13.42 -50.14 9.41
CA PRO A 112 -12.08 -49.74 9.82
C PRO A 112 -12.10 -49.11 11.22
N ASN A 113 -10.95 -49.09 11.88
CA ASN A 113 -10.78 -48.43 13.16
C ASN A 113 -10.02 -47.10 13.00
N VAL A 114 -10.53 -46.19 12.15
CA VAL A 114 -9.96 -44.84 11.96
C VAL A 114 -10.18 -44.03 13.23
N PHE A 115 -11.43 -43.90 13.66
CA PHE A 115 -11.79 -43.33 14.95
C PHE A 115 -11.98 -44.46 15.95
N GLU A 116 -11.27 -44.43 17.08
CA GLU A 116 -11.34 -45.53 18.05
C GLU A 116 -12.78 -45.73 18.56
N TRP A 117 -13.28 -46.95 18.45
CA TRP A 117 -14.62 -47.31 18.91
C TRP A 117 -14.61 -48.70 19.57
N LYS A 118 -15.24 -48.80 20.74
CA LYS A 118 -15.35 -50.04 21.52
C LYS A 118 -16.68 -50.06 22.26
N GLY A 119 -17.26 -51.22 22.55
CA GLY A 119 -18.41 -51.36 23.47
C GLY A 119 -18.01 -51.15 24.93
N GLY A 120 -18.86 -50.54 25.78
CA GLY A 120 -18.44 -50.14 27.13
C GLY A 120 -19.27 -49.01 27.74
N LYS A 121 -18.94 -48.64 28.99
CA LYS A 121 -19.49 -47.45 29.65
C LYS A 121 -18.54 -46.25 29.53
N ASP A 122 -17.24 -46.50 29.50
CA ASP A 122 -16.21 -45.45 29.55
C ASP A 122 -16.17 -44.62 28.25
N SER A 123 -15.91 -43.32 28.41
CA SER A 123 -15.66 -42.39 27.31
C SER A 123 -14.37 -42.77 26.59
N ILE A 124 -14.32 -42.58 25.27
CA ILE A 124 -13.16 -42.94 24.43
C ILE A 124 -12.60 -41.65 23.82
N THR A 125 -13.40 -40.93 23.04
CA THR A 125 -13.00 -39.66 22.41
C THR A 125 -12.93 -38.54 23.44
N ARG A 126 -11.74 -37.94 23.61
CA ARG A 126 -11.53 -36.70 24.38
C ARG A 126 -11.11 -35.58 23.42
N GLY A 127 -11.64 -34.37 23.58
CA GLY A 127 -11.36 -33.23 22.70
C GLY A 127 -11.97 -33.36 21.29
N LEU A 128 -11.29 -32.79 20.29
CA LEU A 128 -11.66 -32.92 18.87
C LEU A 128 -10.65 -33.80 18.13
N CYS A 129 -11.14 -34.78 17.39
CA CYS A 129 -10.32 -35.64 16.55
C CYS A 129 -10.70 -35.50 15.07
N ILE A 130 -9.72 -35.57 14.17
CA ILE A 130 -9.96 -35.60 12.73
C ILE A 130 -9.33 -36.82 12.08
N CYS A 131 -9.88 -37.23 10.94
CA CYS A 131 -9.18 -38.13 10.04
C CYS A 131 -8.03 -37.36 9.36
N PRO A 132 -6.76 -37.80 9.47
CA PRO A 132 -5.62 -37.17 8.79
C PRO A 132 -5.72 -37.22 7.26
N LYS A 133 -6.48 -38.18 6.72
CA LYS A 133 -6.65 -38.38 5.29
C LYS A 133 -7.79 -37.53 4.78
N ILE A 134 -7.46 -36.50 4.01
CA ILE A 134 -8.43 -35.70 3.25
C ILE A 134 -8.87 -36.48 2.00
N TYR A 135 -10.15 -36.84 1.92
CA TYR A 135 -10.71 -37.48 0.72
C TYR A 135 -11.00 -36.42 -0.33
N LYS A 136 -10.75 -36.70 -1.62
CA LYS A 136 -10.73 -35.67 -2.68
C LYS A 136 -11.67 -36.00 -3.86
N PRO A 137 -12.99 -36.17 -3.65
CA PRO A 137 -13.94 -36.32 -4.76
C PRO A 137 -13.96 -35.09 -5.66
N ARG A 138 -14.53 -35.26 -6.86
CA ARG A 138 -14.79 -34.17 -7.79
C ARG A 138 -16.24 -33.71 -7.73
N ASN A 139 -16.46 -32.41 -7.76
CA ASN A 139 -17.80 -31.83 -7.85
C ASN A 139 -18.33 -31.81 -9.30
N LEU A 140 -19.51 -31.23 -9.54
CA LEU A 140 -20.12 -31.13 -10.88
C LEU A 140 -19.28 -30.35 -11.92
N ARG A 141 -18.32 -29.55 -11.47
CA ARG A 141 -17.39 -28.79 -12.32
C ARG A 141 -16.07 -29.52 -12.57
N GLY A 142 -15.90 -30.68 -11.95
CA GLY A 142 -14.65 -31.43 -11.99
C GLY A 142 -13.59 -30.90 -11.02
N GLU A 143 -13.90 -29.93 -10.16
CA GLU A 143 -12.99 -29.40 -9.15
C GLU A 143 -12.83 -30.42 -8.01
N LYS A 144 -11.60 -30.56 -7.47
CA LYS A 144 -11.36 -31.40 -6.29
C LYS A 144 -11.86 -30.65 -5.05
N ILE A 145 -12.70 -31.31 -4.26
CA ILE A 145 -13.17 -30.81 -2.96
C ILE A 145 -12.66 -31.77 -1.89
N GLY A 146 -12.04 -31.24 -0.85
CA GLY A 146 -11.57 -32.04 0.27
C GLY A 146 -12.75 -32.43 1.17
N ILE A 147 -12.81 -33.66 1.66
CA ILE A 147 -13.73 -34.08 2.72
C ILE A 147 -12.90 -34.39 3.96
N LEU A 148 -13.20 -33.67 5.05
CA LEU A 148 -12.60 -33.84 6.37
C LEU A 148 -13.63 -34.47 7.30
N LEU A 149 -13.29 -35.62 7.89
CA LEU A 149 -14.11 -36.27 8.91
C LEU A 149 -13.67 -35.83 10.30
N MET A 150 -14.62 -35.51 11.17
CA MET A 150 -14.37 -34.97 12.52
C MET A 150 -15.23 -35.66 13.58
N ASP A 151 -14.59 -36.16 14.64
CA ASP A 151 -15.24 -36.73 15.82
C ASP A 151 -15.12 -35.76 16.98
N ASN A 152 -16.27 -35.40 17.56
CA ASN A 152 -16.31 -34.57 18.75
C ASN A 152 -16.36 -35.45 20.01
N GLN A 153 -15.79 -34.93 21.10
CA GLN A 153 -16.01 -35.49 22.43
C GLN A 153 -17.51 -35.66 22.71
N GLY A 154 -17.86 -36.76 23.41
CA GLY A 154 -19.23 -36.98 23.81
C GLY A 154 -19.72 -35.95 24.81
N LEU A 155 -20.91 -35.39 24.56
CA LEU A 155 -21.57 -34.51 25.51
C LEU A 155 -22.04 -35.30 26.74
N PHE A 156 -22.04 -34.65 27.90
CA PHE A 156 -22.54 -35.20 29.16
C PHE A 156 -21.81 -36.47 29.63
N ASP A 157 -20.50 -36.56 29.44
CA ASP A 157 -19.68 -37.66 29.98
C ASP A 157 -19.51 -37.60 31.51
N GLY A 158 -19.83 -36.46 32.13
CA GLY A 158 -19.66 -36.22 33.56
C GLY A 158 -18.20 -36.06 33.98
N GLU A 159 -17.27 -36.07 33.03
CA GLU A 159 -15.83 -35.89 33.24
C GLU A 159 -15.38 -34.48 32.80
N ALA A 160 -15.97 -33.94 31.73
CA ALA A 160 -15.65 -32.61 31.22
C ALA A 160 -16.48 -31.50 31.89
N GLU A 161 -15.84 -30.38 32.20
CA GLU A 161 -16.56 -29.17 32.58
C GLU A 161 -17.41 -28.65 31.42
N ASP A 162 -18.55 -28.05 31.75
CA ASP A 162 -19.50 -27.55 30.75
C ASP A 162 -18.87 -26.52 29.80
N GLY A 163 -17.95 -25.68 30.29
CA GLY A 163 -17.24 -24.68 29.47
C GLY A 163 -16.37 -25.30 28.38
N VAL A 164 -15.71 -26.43 28.68
CA VAL A 164 -14.91 -27.19 27.71
C VAL A 164 -15.81 -27.77 26.61
N SER A 165 -16.92 -28.38 26.99
CA SER A 165 -17.86 -28.98 26.04
C SER A 165 -18.48 -27.94 25.11
N VAL A 166 -18.79 -26.73 25.62
CA VAL A 166 -19.28 -25.59 24.81
C VAL A 166 -18.21 -25.14 23.82
N ALA A 167 -16.96 -24.99 24.26
CA ALA A 167 -15.87 -24.56 23.40
C ALA A 167 -15.62 -25.54 22.22
N MET A 168 -15.48 -26.84 22.52
CA MET A 168 -15.26 -27.89 21.51
C MET A 168 -16.39 -27.94 20.48
N SER A 169 -17.62 -27.87 20.97
CA SER A 169 -18.83 -27.94 20.15
C SER A 169 -19.00 -26.69 19.30
N GLY A 170 -18.71 -25.51 19.85
CA GLY A 170 -18.71 -24.24 19.12
C GLY A 170 -17.69 -24.21 17.98
N ILE A 171 -16.43 -24.59 18.27
CA ILE A 171 -15.34 -24.63 17.28
C ILE A 171 -15.67 -25.62 16.15
N SER A 172 -16.03 -26.86 16.51
CA SER A 172 -16.38 -27.88 15.51
C SER A 172 -17.58 -27.46 14.65
N THR A 173 -18.63 -26.88 15.24
CA THR A 173 -19.80 -26.40 14.49
C THR A 173 -19.44 -25.29 13.50
N ALA A 174 -18.54 -24.39 13.91
CA ALA A 174 -18.15 -23.23 13.10
C ALA A 174 -17.30 -23.59 11.88
N ILE A 175 -16.49 -24.65 11.96
CA ILE A 175 -15.73 -25.17 10.81
C ILE A 175 -16.50 -26.21 9.98
N SER A 176 -17.65 -26.67 10.47
CA SER A 176 -18.42 -27.75 9.85
C SER A 176 -19.27 -27.28 8.68
N SER A 177 -19.29 -28.08 7.61
CA SER A 177 -20.33 -27.99 6.57
C SER A 177 -21.60 -28.71 7.03
N TYR A 178 -21.44 -29.90 7.60
CA TYR A 178 -22.48 -30.68 8.26
C TYR A 178 -22.08 -30.92 9.71
N GLN A 179 -22.87 -30.37 10.63
CA GLN A 179 -22.78 -30.68 12.05
C GLN A 179 -23.87 -31.70 12.39
N ILE A 180 -23.49 -32.97 12.48
CA ILE A 180 -24.39 -34.04 12.86
C ILE A 180 -24.58 -34.05 14.37
N TYR A 181 -25.84 -34.03 14.78
CA TYR A 181 -26.24 -34.25 16.16
C TYR A 181 -26.87 -35.64 16.29
N ASN A 182 -26.07 -36.58 16.79
CA ASN A 182 -26.42 -38.00 16.88
C ASN A 182 -27.22 -38.27 18.17
N ILE A 183 -28.48 -38.68 18.01
CA ILE A 183 -29.48 -38.90 19.06
C ILE A 183 -29.99 -40.33 19.02
N LYS A 184 -30.47 -40.83 20.16
CA LYS A 184 -31.12 -42.13 20.27
C LYS A 184 -32.65 -41.96 20.36
N GLU A 185 -33.38 -42.82 19.66
CA GLU A 185 -34.84 -42.99 19.61
C GLU A 185 -35.63 -41.81 19.03
N LYS A 186 -35.56 -40.62 19.62
CA LYS A 186 -36.37 -39.46 19.20
C LYS A 186 -35.74 -38.13 19.58
N ILE A 187 -36.22 -37.04 18.99
CA ILE A 187 -35.87 -35.68 19.44
C ILE A 187 -36.70 -35.33 20.68
N GLY A 188 -36.04 -35.08 21.80
CA GLY A 188 -36.62 -34.60 23.06
C GLY A 188 -36.28 -33.15 23.36
N SER A 189 -36.95 -32.56 24.36
CA SER A 189 -36.65 -31.19 24.83
C SER A 189 -35.22 -31.07 25.37
N ASP A 190 -34.70 -32.12 26.01
CA ASP A 190 -33.32 -32.18 26.48
C ASP A 190 -32.30 -32.13 25.33
N ASN A 191 -32.67 -32.66 24.15
CA ASN A 191 -31.82 -32.55 22.96
C ASN A 191 -31.77 -31.11 22.43
N LEU A 192 -32.92 -30.42 22.36
CA LEU A 192 -33.00 -29.05 21.89
C LEU A 192 -32.24 -28.10 22.83
N GLU A 193 -32.42 -28.27 24.14
CA GLU A 193 -31.69 -27.49 25.15
C GLU A 193 -30.17 -27.74 25.07
N ALA A 194 -29.76 -29.00 24.87
CA ALA A 194 -28.35 -29.34 24.68
C ALA A 194 -27.75 -28.71 23.42
N ILE A 195 -28.46 -28.76 22.28
CA ILE A 195 -28.03 -28.10 21.04
C ILE A 195 -27.90 -26.59 21.29
N TRP A 196 -28.92 -25.99 21.90
CA TRP A 196 -28.89 -24.57 22.22
C TRP A 196 -27.68 -24.25 23.10
N ARG A 197 -27.44 -25.02 24.17
CA ARG A 197 -26.34 -24.80 25.10
C ARG A 197 -24.95 -24.99 24.50
N PHE A 198 -24.74 -26.02 23.68
CA PHE A 198 -23.40 -26.43 23.24
C PHE A 198 -23.06 -26.00 21.82
N LEU A 199 -24.04 -25.87 20.93
CA LEU A 199 -23.82 -25.52 19.51
C LEU A 199 -24.19 -24.06 19.19
N VAL A 200 -25.09 -23.45 19.98
CA VAL A 200 -25.59 -22.09 19.73
C VAL A 200 -25.12 -21.06 20.74
N LYS A 201 -25.20 -21.38 22.05
CA LYS A 201 -25.13 -20.41 23.15
C LYS A 201 -23.86 -19.58 23.08
N ASP A 202 -24.05 -18.34 22.70
CA ASP A 202 -23.15 -17.23 22.87
C ASP A 202 -23.59 -16.44 24.12
N SER A 203 -22.65 -15.89 24.87
CA SER A 203 -22.88 -14.89 25.91
C SER A 203 -23.67 -13.66 25.41
N ASN A 204 -23.64 -13.38 24.11
CA ASN A 204 -24.39 -12.30 23.48
C ASN A 204 -25.35 -12.87 22.41
N GLU A 205 -26.65 -12.87 22.72
CA GLU A 205 -27.69 -13.30 21.78
C GLU A 205 -27.64 -12.48 20.47
N GLY A 206 -27.30 -13.11 19.34
CA GLY A 206 -27.45 -12.55 17.98
C GLY A 206 -26.17 -12.29 17.16
N GLU A 207 -24.99 -12.71 17.60
CA GLU A 207 -23.71 -12.23 17.02
C GLU A 207 -23.01 -13.16 16.01
N VAL A 208 -23.57 -14.35 15.72
CA VAL A 208 -22.86 -15.41 14.97
C VAL A 208 -23.66 -15.90 13.76
N ASP A 209 -23.04 -15.86 12.58
CA ASP A 209 -23.61 -16.36 11.33
C ASP A 209 -23.34 -17.87 11.13
N GLN A 210 -24.15 -18.73 11.75
CA GLN A 210 -24.16 -20.18 11.48
C GLN A 210 -25.09 -20.56 10.31
N SER A 211 -25.56 -19.58 9.53
CA SER A 211 -26.53 -19.81 8.46
C SER A 211 -26.03 -20.77 7.36
N LYS A 212 -24.71 -20.99 7.33
CA LYS A 212 -24.01 -21.86 6.40
C LYS A 212 -23.76 -23.27 6.93
N THR A 213 -23.93 -23.52 8.22
CA THR A 213 -23.75 -24.86 8.78
C THR A 213 -25.06 -25.63 8.63
N CYS A 214 -25.02 -26.84 8.06
CA CYS A 214 -26.18 -27.72 8.10
C CYS A 214 -26.22 -28.46 9.44
N LEU A 215 -27.23 -28.17 10.27
CA LEU A 215 -27.49 -28.94 11.48
C LEU A 215 -28.29 -30.19 11.12
N MET A 216 -27.70 -31.36 11.30
CA MET A 216 -28.33 -32.62 10.89
C MET A 216 -28.60 -33.54 12.08
N PHE A 217 -29.87 -33.81 12.35
CA PHE A 217 -30.30 -34.78 13.34
C PHE A 217 -30.13 -36.19 12.76
N VAL A 218 -29.35 -37.05 13.42
CA VAL A 218 -29.30 -38.49 13.09
C VAL A 218 -29.94 -39.23 14.26
N ILE A 219 -31.14 -39.78 14.04
CA ILE A 219 -31.91 -40.49 15.06
C ILE A 219 -31.63 -41.99 14.94
N ARG A 220 -30.98 -42.55 15.94
CA ARG A 220 -30.63 -43.98 16.03
C ARG A 220 -31.77 -44.76 16.65
N ASP A 221 -31.90 -46.04 16.30
CA ASP A 221 -32.86 -46.96 16.91
C ASP A 221 -34.32 -46.44 16.80
N TYR A 222 -34.65 -45.84 15.66
CA TYR A 222 -35.95 -45.24 15.40
C TYR A 222 -37.03 -46.33 15.16
N ILE A 223 -38.22 -46.15 15.75
CA ILE A 223 -39.21 -47.23 15.92
C ILE A 223 -40.32 -47.19 14.85
N GLU A 224 -40.61 -46.02 14.25
CA GLU A 224 -41.79 -45.85 13.39
C GLU A 224 -41.62 -46.35 11.94
N GLU A 225 -40.55 -47.08 11.64
CA GLU A 225 -40.23 -47.75 10.35
C GLU A 225 -40.23 -46.86 9.08
N ASN A 226 -40.48 -45.55 9.20
CA ASN A 226 -40.34 -44.57 8.12
C ASN A 226 -38.94 -43.93 8.13
N TYR A 227 -37.94 -44.73 7.74
CA TYR A 227 -36.52 -44.33 7.74
C TYR A 227 -36.11 -43.40 6.60
N GLY A 228 -34.90 -42.85 6.70
CA GLY A 228 -34.24 -42.13 5.61
C GLY A 228 -34.52 -40.62 5.57
N LEU A 229 -33.77 -39.90 4.73
CA LEU A 229 -33.79 -38.43 4.65
C LEU A 229 -35.17 -37.85 4.32
N ALA A 230 -35.90 -38.47 3.39
CA ALA A 230 -37.20 -37.98 2.93
C ALA A 230 -38.24 -37.98 4.05
N ASN A 231 -38.30 -39.07 4.83
CA ASN A 231 -39.20 -39.18 5.97
C ASN A 231 -38.70 -38.34 7.16
N GLY A 232 -37.39 -38.20 7.32
CA GLY A 232 -36.79 -37.33 8.33
C GLY A 232 -37.20 -35.86 8.19
N GLN A 233 -37.32 -35.36 6.96
CA GLN A 233 -37.79 -34.00 6.71
C GLN A 233 -39.22 -33.79 7.24
N GLN A 234 -40.12 -34.73 6.96
CA GLN A 234 -41.50 -34.69 7.49
C GLN A 234 -41.52 -34.78 9.02
N TYR A 235 -40.64 -35.62 9.60
CA TYR A 235 -40.50 -35.73 11.05
C TYR A 235 -40.11 -34.41 11.71
N ILE A 236 -39.14 -33.68 11.14
CA ILE A 236 -38.76 -32.35 11.65
C ILE A 236 -39.92 -31.36 11.56
N GLU A 237 -40.62 -31.30 10.43
CA GLU A 237 -41.75 -30.38 10.25
C GLU A 237 -42.87 -30.62 11.28
N GLN A 238 -43.08 -31.88 11.67
CA GLN A 238 -44.00 -32.24 12.74
C GLN A 238 -43.47 -31.82 14.12
N GLU A 239 -42.21 -32.10 14.43
CA GLU A 239 -41.60 -31.75 15.72
C GLU A 239 -41.52 -30.24 15.96
N GLN A 240 -41.34 -29.43 14.92
CA GLN A 240 -41.41 -27.96 14.99
C GLN A 240 -42.76 -27.44 15.51
N ASN A 241 -43.84 -28.16 15.21
CA ASN A 241 -45.20 -27.79 15.59
C ASN A 241 -45.68 -28.48 16.87
N ARG A 242 -44.90 -29.42 17.41
CA ARG A 242 -45.22 -30.25 18.57
C ARG A 242 -44.70 -29.63 19.87
N GLY A 243 -45.31 -30.02 20.99
CA GLY A 243 -44.86 -29.61 22.33
C GLY A 243 -45.44 -28.29 22.82
N THR A 244 -44.83 -27.74 23.88
CA THR A 244 -45.27 -26.50 24.52
C THR A 244 -44.89 -25.27 23.69
N SER A 245 -45.39 -24.08 24.07
CA SER A 245 -44.97 -22.81 23.47
C SER A 245 -43.46 -22.56 23.59
N GLU A 246 -42.81 -23.10 24.63
CA GLU A 246 -41.37 -23.00 24.83
C GLU A 246 -40.60 -23.87 23.83
N ASN A 247 -41.04 -25.10 23.60
CA ASN A 247 -40.49 -25.97 22.55
C ASN A 247 -40.56 -25.33 21.16
N LYS A 248 -41.70 -24.72 20.83
CA LYS A 248 -41.90 -24.02 19.55
C LYS A 248 -40.93 -22.84 19.39
N ARG A 249 -40.75 -22.04 20.44
CA ARG A 249 -39.77 -20.93 20.45
C ARG A 249 -38.33 -21.41 20.30
N MET A 250 -37.97 -22.55 20.92
CA MET A 250 -36.64 -23.15 20.72
C MET A 250 -36.42 -23.55 19.26
N TRP A 251 -37.41 -24.16 18.63
CA TRP A 251 -37.35 -24.50 17.20
C TRP A 251 -37.24 -23.25 16.30
N GLU A 252 -38.03 -22.21 16.56
CA GLU A 252 -37.94 -20.92 15.85
C GLU A 252 -36.53 -20.33 15.96
N SER A 253 -35.96 -20.34 17.17
CA SER A 253 -34.62 -19.82 17.44
C SER A 253 -33.53 -20.66 16.75
N LEU A 254 -33.68 -21.99 16.75
CA LEU A 254 -32.78 -22.90 16.04
C LEU A 254 -32.83 -22.70 14.53
N LEU A 255 -34.02 -22.49 13.95
CA LEU A 255 -34.18 -22.23 12.51
C LEU A 255 -33.61 -20.87 12.10
N GLN A 256 -33.68 -19.88 12.99
CA GLN A 256 -33.03 -18.59 12.77
C GLN A 256 -31.51 -18.73 12.72
N GLN A 257 -30.93 -19.58 13.57
CA GLN A 257 -29.50 -19.80 13.66
C GLN A 257 -28.97 -20.75 12.56
N PHE A 258 -29.70 -21.83 12.31
CA PHE A 258 -29.43 -22.85 11.29
C PHE A 258 -30.63 -22.94 10.34
N PRO A 259 -30.67 -22.17 9.24
CA PRO A 259 -31.73 -22.27 8.24
C PRO A 259 -31.77 -23.65 7.54
N ASN A 260 -30.65 -24.36 7.56
CA ASN A 260 -30.47 -25.66 6.92
C ASN A 260 -30.51 -26.80 7.95
N ILE A 261 -31.69 -27.16 8.45
CA ILE A 261 -31.87 -28.31 9.35
C ILE A 261 -32.34 -29.53 8.56
N LYS A 262 -31.71 -30.69 8.78
CA LYS A 262 -32.11 -32.00 8.20
C LYS A 262 -32.24 -33.07 9.26
N CYS A 263 -32.95 -34.16 8.95
CA CYS A 263 -33.04 -35.34 9.81
C CYS A 263 -32.88 -36.65 9.03
N LEU A 264 -32.23 -37.62 9.65
CA LEU A 264 -32.11 -39.00 9.20
C LEU A 264 -32.52 -39.95 10.33
N PRO A 265 -33.76 -40.46 10.31
CA PRO A 265 -34.18 -41.58 11.14
C PRO A 265 -33.56 -42.87 10.60
N LEU A 266 -32.88 -43.62 11.47
CA LEU A 266 -32.23 -44.88 11.15
C LEU A 266 -32.82 -46.03 11.99
N PRO A 267 -32.95 -47.23 11.42
CA PRO A 267 -33.32 -48.42 12.16
C PRO A 267 -32.25 -48.78 13.20
N HIS A 268 -32.58 -49.73 14.07
CA HIS A 268 -31.60 -50.31 14.97
C HIS A 268 -30.57 -51.14 14.15
N PRO A 269 -29.25 -51.00 14.39
CA PRO A 269 -28.21 -51.64 13.56
C PRO A 269 -28.08 -53.17 13.72
N GLY A 270 -29.07 -53.81 14.35
CA GLY A 270 -29.02 -55.23 14.76
C GLY A 270 -28.42 -55.46 16.17
N ILE A 271 -28.93 -56.48 16.86
CA ILE A 271 -28.57 -56.78 18.27
C ILE A 271 -27.09 -57.09 18.44
N LYS A 272 -26.45 -57.72 17.44
CA LYS A 272 -25.02 -58.09 17.49
C LYS A 272 -24.12 -56.87 17.65
N VAL A 273 -24.41 -55.77 16.95
CA VAL A 273 -23.65 -54.51 16.98
C VAL A 273 -23.63 -53.87 18.37
N THR A 274 -24.66 -54.10 19.19
CA THR A 274 -24.75 -53.56 20.55
C THR A 274 -23.85 -54.29 21.57
N LYS A 275 -23.30 -55.46 21.20
CA LYS A 275 -22.50 -56.28 22.10
C LYS A 275 -21.04 -55.82 22.11
N LYS A 276 -20.38 -55.91 23.26
CA LYS A 276 -18.95 -55.61 23.41
C LYS A 276 -18.05 -56.48 22.53
N SER A 277 -18.51 -57.66 22.16
CA SER A 277 -17.80 -58.63 21.32
C SER A 277 -17.89 -58.33 19.82
N PHE A 278 -18.60 -57.26 19.41
CA PHE A 278 -18.71 -56.92 18.00
C PHE A 278 -17.38 -56.37 17.46
N GLU A 279 -16.82 -57.03 16.45
CA GLU A 279 -15.53 -56.70 15.83
C GLU A 279 -15.67 -55.89 14.53
N GLY A 280 -16.84 -55.34 14.24
CA GLY A 280 -17.04 -54.48 13.06
C GLY A 280 -17.37 -55.23 11.76
N ASN A 281 -17.72 -56.51 11.79
CA ASN A 281 -18.10 -57.25 10.58
C ASN A 281 -19.42 -56.72 10.00
N LEU A 282 -19.40 -56.21 8.76
CA LEU A 282 -20.58 -55.61 8.12
C LEU A 282 -21.71 -56.61 7.88
N ASN A 283 -21.40 -57.90 7.70
CA ASN A 283 -22.41 -58.95 7.51
C ASN A 283 -23.24 -59.24 8.79
N GLU A 284 -22.84 -58.69 9.94
CA GLU A 284 -23.56 -58.84 11.21
C GLU A 284 -24.44 -57.62 11.54
N ILE A 285 -24.43 -56.61 10.66
CA ILE A 285 -25.24 -55.40 10.76
C ILE A 285 -26.54 -55.65 9.99
N ASP A 286 -27.62 -55.07 10.51
CA ASP A 286 -28.92 -55.13 9.85
C ASP A 286 -28.89 -54.56 8.42
N GLU A 287 -29.51 -55.26 7.47
CA GLU A 287 -29.50 -54.92 6.05
C GLU A 287 -30.24 -53.60 5.77
N GLU A 288 -31.35 -53.33 6.48
CA GLU A 288 -32.11 -52.11 6.32
C GLU A 288 -31.31 -50.90 6.83
N PHE A 289 -30.60 -51.08 7.96
CA PHE A 289 -29.67 -50.08 8.47
C PHE A 289 -28.59 -49.73 7.44
N MET A 290 -27.94 -50.75 6.86
CA MET A 290 -26.89 -50.54 5.87
C MET A 290 -27.42 -49.90 4.58
N SER A 291 -28.62 -50.28 4.14
CA SER A 291 -29.32 -49.67 3.00
C SER A 291 -29.55 -48.17 3.22
N GLU A 292 -30.07 -47.77 4.38
CA GLU A 292 -30.33 -46.34 4.67
C GLU A 292 -29.05 -45.53 4.84
N ILE A 293 -28.00 -46.10 5.45
CA ILE A 293 -26.67 -45.45 5.50
C ILE A 293 -26.10 -45.28 4.09
N ASN A 294 -26.23 -46.27 3.21
CA ASN A 294 -25.78 -46.18 1.83
C ASN A 294 -26.49 -45.05 1.07
N LYS A 295 -27.82 -44.99 1.17
CA LYS A 295 -28.61 -43.90 0.55
C LYS A 295 -28.16 -42.54 1.09
N PHE A 296 -27.99 -42.44 2.40
CA PHE A 296 -27.54 -41.21 3.05
C PHE A 296 -26.17 -40.74 2.54
N PHE A 297 -25.15 -41.60 2.55
CA PHE A 297 -23.81 -41.25 2.09
C PHE A 297 -23.75 -40.91 0.60
N ASN A 298 -24.52 -41.63 -0.24
CA ASN A 298 -24.71 -41.27 -1.64
C ASN A 298 -25.35 -39.89 -1.81
N GLU A 299 -26.22 -39.44 -0.90
CA GLU A 299 -26.84 -38.13 -0.98
C GLU A 299 -25.91 -36.98 -0.52
N ILE A 300 -25.16 -37.19 0.57
CA ILE A 300 -24.34 -36.10 1.14
C ILE A 300 -22.97 -35.94 0.48
N PHE A 301 -22.38 -37.02 -0.02
CA PHE A 301 -21.04 -36.99 -0.62
C PHE A 301 -21.08 -36.97 -2.16
N ASN A 302 -22.26 -36.77 -2.76
CA ASN A 302 -22.35 -36.67 -4.23
C ASN A 302 -21.80 -35.35 -4.77
N PRO A 303 -21.44 -35.31 -6.06
CA PRO A 303 -20.91 -34.10 -6.71
C PRO A 303 -21.82 -32.86 -6.62
N LYS A 304 -23.14 -33.04 -6.48
CA LYS A 304 -24.11 -31.94 -6.40
C LYS A 304 -24.08 -31.26 -5.02
N THR A 305 -23.98 -32.03 -3.94
CA THR A 305 -23.82 -31.49 -2.57
C THR A 305 -22.45 -30.86 -2.38
N LEU A 306 -21.44 -31.36 -3.10
CA LEU A 306 -20.06 -30.84 -3.06
C LEU A 306 -19.79 -29.68 -4.05
N ASN A 307 -20.79 -29.20 -4.79
CA ASN A 307 -20.58 -28.16 -5.79
C ASN A 307 -20.35 -26.78 -5.16
N ALA A 308 -19.18 -26.20 -5.43
CA ALA A 308 -18.62 -25.07 -4.70
C ALA A 308 -19.19 -23.68 -5.04
N GLU A 309 -20.33 -23.57 -5.76
CA GLU A 309 -20.90 -22.26 -6.08
C GLU A 309 -22.13 -21.84 -5.27
N ARG A 310 -21.98 -20.62 -4.75
CA ARG A 310 -22.95 -19.67 -4.20
C ARG A 310 -24.29 -19.71 -4.95
N GLU A 311 -25.37 -19.61 -4.16
CA GLU A 311 -26.78 -19.32 -4.53
C GLU A 311 -27.85 -20.41 -4.37
N LYS A 312 -27.55 -21.69 -4.06
CA LYS A 312 -28.65 -22.65 -3.75
C LYS A 312 -28.51 -23.54 -2.52
N GLN A 313 -27.30 -23.94 -2.11
CA GLN A 313 -27.13 -24.84 -0.94
C GLN A 313 -26.69 -24.12 0.33
N ASN A 314 -26.05 -22.95 0.22
CA ASN A 314 -25.54 -22.14 1.34
C ASN A 314 -24.86 -22.98 2.44
N LEU A 315 -23.88 -23.81 2.07
CA LEU A 315 -23.09 -24.61 3.01
C LEU A 315 -21.73 -23.96 3.30
N ASN A 316 -21.17 -24.24 4.48
CA ASN A 316 -19.88 -23.70 4.93
C ASN A 316 -18.73 -24.53 4.33
N PHE A 317 -18.07 -24.00 3.31
CA PHE A 317 -16.84 -24.55 2.74
C PHE A 317 -15.70 -23.58 3.03
N LEU A 318 -14.77 -23.99 3.89
CA LEU A 318 -13.55 -23.25 4.23
C LEU A 318 -12.36 -23.89 3.50
N THR A 319 -11.33 -23.11 3.17
CA THR A 319 -10.07 -23.71 2.69
C THR A 319 -9.32 -24.37 3.84
N GLY A 320 -8.36 -25.25 3.53
CA GLY A 320 -7.51 -25.87 4.54
C GLY A 320 -6.78 -24.83 5.41
N SER A 321 -6.22 -23.79 4.81
CA SER A 321 -5.58 -22.66 5.52
C SER A 321 -6.55 -21.88 6.41
N GLN A 322 -7.81 -21.69 5.97
CA GLN A 322 -8.83 -21.03 6.78
C GLN A 322 -9.19 -21.84 8.03
N ILE A 323 -9.36 -23.17 7.89
CA ILE A 323 -9.61 -24.06 9.03
C ILE A 323 -8.43 -24.01 10.01
N TYR A 324 -7.19 -24.12 9.50
CA TYR A 324 -5.98 -24.06 10.30
C TYR A 324 -5.89 -22.74 11.11
N ASN A 325 -6.06 -21.60 10.44
CA ASN A 325 -6.00 -20.29 11.09
C ASN A 325 -7.09 -20.09 12.15
N CYS A 326 -8.29 -20.61 11.91
CA CYS A 326 -9.36 -20.60 12.89
C CYS A 326 -9.01 -21.41 14.15
N LEU A 327 -8.44 -22.61 13.97
CA LEU A 327 -7.97 -23.44 15.09
C LEU A 327 -6.87 -22.73 15.87
N MET A 328 -5.87 -22.16 15.18
CA MET A 328 -4.75 -21.47 15.82
C MET A 328 -5.18 -20.24 16.62
N THR A 329 -6.16 -19.47 16.14
CA THR A 329 -6.70 -18.32 16.89
C THR A 329 -7.33 -18.72 18.23
N CYS A 330 -7.81 -19.97 18.35
CA CYS A 330 -8.37 -20.49 19.60
C CYS A 330 -7.29 -21.02 20.56
N ASN A 331 -6.06 -21.24 20.12
CA ASN A 331 -5.00 -21.84 20.93
C ASN A 331 -4.63 -20.94 22.13
N GLY A 332 -4.57 -21.51 23.33
CA GLY A 332 -4.25 -20.78 24.56
C GLY A 332 -5.41 -19.97 25.15
N THR A 333 -6.61 -20.02 24.57
CA THR A 333 -7.79 -19.36 25.13
C THR A 333 -8.45 -20.18 26.24
N LEU A 334 -9.10 -19.52 27.20
CA LEU A 334 -9.80 -20.19 28.29
C LEU A 334 -11.17 -20.69 27.80
N ALA A 335 -11.40 -22.01 27.85
CA ALA A 335 -12.68 -22.64 27.61
C ALA A 335 -13.62 -22.42 28.80
N ASN A 336 -14.27 -21.25 28.85
CA ASN A 336 -15.33 -20.97 29.81
C ASN A 336 -16.68 -20.83 29.10
N SER A 337 -17.77 -20.88 29.86
CA SER A 337 -19.14 -20.78 29.34
C SER A 337 -19.50 -19.41 28.74
N ASN A 338 -18.61 -18.42 28.83
CA ASN A 338 -18.80 -17.06 28.35
C ASN A 338 -17.87 -16.72 27.16
N CYS A 339 -17.03 -17.65 26.71
CA CYS A 339 -16.14 -17.43 25.57
C CYS A 339 -16.86 -17.80 24.27
N SER A 340 -17.20 -16.78 23.47
CA SER A 340 -17.75 -16.97 22.13
C SER A 340 -16.65 -17.25 21.11
N PHE A 341 -16.31 -18.53 20.94
CA PHE A 341 -15.43 -18.98 19.85
C PHE A 341 -15.97 -18.63 18.47
N LEU A 342 -17.29 -18.46 18.40
CA LEU A 342 -18.01 -18.06 17.22
C LEU A 342 -17.66 -16.63 16.74
N SER A 343 -17.20 -15.75 17.63
CA SER A 343 -16.74 -14.40 17.28
C SER A 343 -15.51 -14.38 16.34
N ILE A 344 -14.57 -15.32 16.52
CA ILE A 344 -13.38 -15.50 15.68
C ILE A 344 -13.81 -15.84 14.23
N PHE A 345 -14.82 -16.69 14.09
CA PHE A 345 -15.34 -17.08 12.77
C PHE A 345 -16.16 -15.97 12.12
N THR A 346 -16.90 -15.19 12.92
CA THR A 346 -17.55 -13.97 12.43
C THR A 346 -16.52 -12.97 11.89
N GLU A 347 -15.36 -12.85 12.53
CA GLU A 347 -14.27 -12.00 12.05
C GLU A 347 -13.71 -12.48 10.71
N HIS A 348 -13.42 -13.77 10.57
CA HIS A 348 -13.01 -14.37 9.29
C HIS A 348 -14.06 -14.18 8.19
N GLY A 349 -15.33 -14.41 8.52
CA GLY A 349 -16.45 -14.21 7.61
C GLY A 349 -16.59 -12.75 7.16
N ASN A 350 -16.37 -11.79 8.06
CA ASN A 350 -16.34 -10.36 7.73
C ASN A 350 -15.15 -10.00 6.84
N GLN A 351 -13.98 -10.59 7.07
CA GLN A 351 -12.80 -10.36 6.22
C GLN A 351 -13.02 -10.81 4.78
N GLU A 352 -13.62 -11.98 4.57
CA GLU A 352 -13.94 -12.48 3.22
C GLU A 352 -15.03 -11.64 2.52
N LYS A 353 -16.04 -11.20 3.29
CA LYS A 353 -17.05 -10.24 2.80
C LYS A 353 -16.42 -8.93 2.37
N LEU A 354 -15.47 -8.39 3.17
CA LEU A 354 -14.74 -7.16 2.86
C LEU A 354 -14.00 -7.30 1.53
N LYS A 355 -13.16 -8.33 1.34
CA LYS A 355 -12.43 -8.56 0.08
C LYS A 355 -13.35 -8.65 -1.14
N THR A 356 -14.47 -9.38 -0.98
CA THR A 356 -15.47 -9.53 -2.06
C THR A 356 -16.10 -8.17 -2.41
N MET A 357 -16.44 -7.35 -1.40
CA MET A 357 -17.00 -6.03 -1.60
C MET A 357 -16.01 -5.05 -2.20
N GLU A 358 -14.76 -5.03 -1.74
CA GLU A 358 -13.69 -4.19 -2.29
C GLU A 358 -13.50 -4.44 -3.80
N THR A 359 -13.47 -5.71 -4.20
CA THR A 359 -13.37 -6.13 -5.61
C THR A 359 -14.60 -5.69 -6.42
N SER A 360 -15.81 -5.88 -5.86
CA SER A 360 -17.07 -5.46 -6.48
C SER A 360 -17.15 -3.93 -6.65
N PHE A 361 -16.72 -3.17 -5.64
CA PHE A 361 -16.69 -1.72 -5.66
C PHE A 361 -15.77 -1.20 -6.75
N GLN A 362 -14.52 -1.66 -6.79
CA GLN A 362 -13.55 -1.25 -7.81
C GLN A 362 -14.05 -1.55 -9.23
N SER A 363 -14.67 -2.70 -9.45
CA SER A 363 -15.21 -3.07 -10.76
C SER A 363 -16.35 -2.14 -11.20
N ARG A 364 -17.28 -1.82 -10.29
CA ARG A 364 -18.42 -0.93 -10.57
C ARG A 364 -18.03 0.55 -10.68
N LEU A 365 -17.03 0.99 -9.91
CA LEU A 365 -16.54 2.37 -9.92
C LEU A 365 -16.12 2.82 -11.33
N LYS A 366 -15.56 1.91 -12.14
CA LYS A 366 -15.17 2.17 -13.54
C LYS A 366 -16.33 2.68 -14.41
N MET A 367 -17.57 2.34 -14.10
CA MET A 367 -18.75 2.79 -14.85
C MET A 367 -19.05 4.28 -14.65
N TYR A 368 -18.49 4.90 -13.62
CA TYR A 368 -18.74 6.29 -13.25
C TYR A 368 -17.66 7.27 -13.73
N VAL A 369 -16.61 6.80 -14.40
CA VAL A 369 -15.52 7.63 -14.94
C VAL A 369 -16.05 8.75 -15.85
N ASN A 370 -17.11 8.48 -16.62
CA ASN A 370 -17.73 9.46 -17.52
C ASN A 370 -18.78 10.36 -16.83
N ASN A 371 -19.16 10.06 -15.59
CA ASN A 371 -20.16 10.81 -14.81
C ASN A 371 -19.73 10.93 -13.32
N PRO A 372 -18.62 11.63 -13.05
CA PRO A 372 -18.00 11.67 -11.71
C PRO A 372 -18.90 12.26 -10.62
N SER A 373 -19.86 13.12 -10.97
CA SER A 373 -20.83 13.69 -10.03
C SER A 373 -21.74 12.64 -9.37
N ARG A 374 -21.86 11.43 -9.97
CA ARG A 374 -22.64 10.33 -9.40
C ARG A 374 -21.86 9.43 -8.45
N ILE A 375 -20.53 9.60 -8.34
CA ILE A 375 -19.68 8.72 -7.50
C ILE A 375 -20.11 8.78 -6.03
N ALA A 376 -20.38 9.96 -5.49
CA ALA A 376 -20.82 10.10 -4.10
C ALA A 376 -22.15 9.36 -3.82
N VAL A 377 -23.13 9.49 -4.72
CA VAL A 377 -24.43 8.79 -4.60
C VAL A 377 -24.26 7.28 -4.73
N PHE A 378 -23.42 6.83 -5.65
CA PHE A 378 -23.07 5.42 -5.80
C PHE A 378 -22.43 4.85 -4.53
N MET A 379 -21.49 5.59 -3.92
CA MET A 379 -20.85 5.16 -2.68
C MET A 379 -21.85 5.02 -1.53
N ASP A 380 -22.75 5.97 -1.34
CA ASP A 380 -23.77 5.92 -0.30
C ASP A 380 -24.73 4.74 -0.48
N THR A 381 -25.15 4.49 -1.72
CA THR A 381 -25.98 3.32 -2.07
C THR A 381 -25.23 2.01 -1.78
N PHE A 382 -23.96 1.93 -2.17
CA PHE A 382 -23.13 0.76 -1.95
C PHE A 382 -22.94 0.47 -0.46
N LEU A 383 -22.65 1.49 0.35
CA LEU A 383 -22.47 1.33 1.80
C LEU A 383 -23.79 0.92 2.48
N THR A 384 -24.91 1.45 2.03
CA THR A 384 -26.25 1.05 2.52
C THR A 384 -26.50 -0.45 2.30
N ASP A 385 -26.13 -0.98 1.12
CA ASP A 385 -26.25 -2.41 0.81
C ASP A 385 -25.22 -3.29 1.52
N ALA A 386 -24.07 -2.72 1.90
CA ALA A 386 -22.93 -3.43 2.49
C ALA A 386 -23.05 -3.59 4.01
N ARG A 387 -23.46 -2.53 4.72
CA ARG A 387 -23.58 -2.48 6.19
C ARG A 387 -24.27 -3.70 6.82
N PRO A 388 -25.45 -4.15 6.36
CA PRO A 388 -26.16 -5.27 7.01
C PRO A 388 -25.48 -6.64 6.80
N ARG A 389 -24.47 -6.73 5.92
CA ARG A 389 -23.79 -8.00 5.60
C ARG A 389 -22.66 -8.33 6.57
N PHE A 390 -22.03 -7.33 7.17
CA PHE A 390 -21.07 -7.54 8.26
C PHE A 390 -21.82 -7.86 9.56
N LYS A 391 -21.29 -8.78 10.37
CA LYS A 391 -21.95 -9.34 11.57
C LYS A 391 -21.06 -9.23 12.80
N GLY A 392 -21.66 -9.35 13.99
CA GLY A 392 -20.95 -9.33 15.28
C GLY A 392 -20.27 -8.01 15.65
N ASN A 393 -19.51 -8.01 16.74
CA ASN A 393 -18.87 -6.82 17.33
C ASN A 393 -17.89 -6.11 16.37
N SER A 394 -17.27 -6.84 15.45
CA SER A 394 -16.34 -6.27 14.47
C SER A 394 -17.05 -5.62 13.27
N ALA A 395 -18.39 -5.72 13.13
CA ALA A 395 -19.12 -5.23 11.96
C ALA A 395 -18.87 -3.74 11.68
N THR A 396 -18.88 -2.90 12.72
CA THR A 396 -18.61 -1.46 12.61
C THR A 396 -17.19 -1.19 12.11
N GLU A 397 -16.21 -1.94 12.61
CA GLU A 397 -14.81 -1.82 12.20
C GLU A 397 -14.63 -2.21 10.72
N TYR A 398 -15.22 -3.33 10.28
CA TYR A 398 -15.15 -3.75 8.89
C TYR A 398 -15.90 -2.80 7.95
N CYS A 399 -17.02 -2.21 8.38
CA CYS A 399 -17.68 -1.13 7.65
C CYS A 399 -16.75 0.08 7.48
N ALA A 400 -16.05 0.49 8.55
CA ALA A 400 -15.11 1.60 8.49
C ALA A 400 -13.93 1.30 7.55
N LYS A 401 -13.37 0.07 7.58
CA LYS A 401 -12.33 -0.38 6.64
C LYS A 401 -12.80 -0.26 5.19
N LEU A 402 -14.02 -0.73 4.90
CA LEU A 402 -14.61 -0.62 3.55
C LEU A 402 -14.79 0.85 3.14
N GLU A 403 -15.31 1.70 4.02
CA GLU A 403 -15.53 3.12 3.73
C GLU A 403 -14.22 3.84 3.41
N MET A 404 -13.16 3.61 4.20
CA MET A 404 -11.82 4.16 3.96
C MET A 404 -11.28 3.74 2.58
N PHE A 405 -11.38 2.45 2.25
CA PHE A 405 -10.98 1.93 0.95
C PHE A 405 -11.75 2.59 -0.21
N MET A 406 -13.07 2.74 -0.06
CA MET A 406 -13.93 3.35 -1.07
C MET A 406 -13.59 4.82 -1.28
N VAL A 407 -13.40 5.60 -0.21
CA VAL A 407 -12.99 7.02 -0.26
C VAL A 407 -11.68 7.16 -1.03
N GLN A 408 -10.68 6.33 -0.69
CA GLN A 408 -9.38 6.36 -1.36
C GLN A 408 -9.51 6.10 -2.87
N LYS A 409 -10.23 5.05 -3.26
CA LYS A 409 -10.37 4.67 -4.68
C LYS A 409 -11.21 5.67 -5.47
N ALA A 410 -12.26 6.23 -4.87
CA ALA A 410 -13.09 7.27 -5.48
C ALA A 410 -12.28 8.55 -5.71
N ASN A 411 -11.54 9.02 -4.71
CA ASN A 411 -10.72 10.21 -4.83
C ASN A 411 -9.60 10.05 -5.87
N ILE A 412 -8.92 8.90 -5.94
CA ILE A 412 -7.94 8.62 -7.02
C ILE A 412 -8.60 8.73 -8.40
N THR A 413 -9.76 8.10 -8.58
CA THR A 413 -10.50 8.15 -9.86
C THR A 413 -10.87 9.59 -10.25
N LEU A 414 -11.31 10.39 -9.27
CA LEU A 414 -11.64 11.81 -9.48
C LEU A 414 -10.40 12.64 -9.81
N GLN A 415 -9.29 12.41 -9.12
CA GLN A 415 -8.01 13.08 -9.38
C GLN A 415 -7.55 12.84 -10.82
N GLU A 416 -7.53 11.58 -11.25
CA GLU A 416 -7.17 11.19 -12.64
C GLU A 416 -8.09 11.85 -13.66
N TRP A 417 -9.40 11.77 -13.46
CA TRP A 417 -10.38 12.40 -14.35
C TRP A 417 -10.18 13.92 -14.47
N MET A 418 -9.98 14.62 -13.34
CA MET A 418 -9.77 16.08 -13.34
C MET A 418 -8.47 16.47 -14.04
N VAL A 419 -7.37 15.76 -13.75
CA VAL A 419 -6.06 16.03 -14.34
C VAL A 419 -6.09 15.78 -15.86
N ASN A 420 -6.64 14.66 -16.31
CA ASN A 420 -6.77 14.35 -17.74
C ASN A 420 -7.60 15.42 -18.47
N ARG A 421 -8.72 15.84 -17.87
CA ARG A 421 -9.58 16.87 -18.47
C ARG A 421 -8.89 18.24 -18.52
N TYR A 422 -8.07 18.57 -17.53
CA TYR A 422 -7.24 19.78 -17.54
C TYR A 422 -6.18 19.72 -18.63
N GLU A 423 -5.49 18.58 -18.75
CA GLU A 423 -4.48 18.33 -19.77
C GLU A 423 -5.04 18.39 -21.20
N ASP A 424 -6.22 17.81 -21.44
CA ASP A 424 -6.88 17.90 -22.75
C ASP A 424 -7.28 19.35 -23.06
N LYS A 425 -7.82 20.08 -22.08
CA LYS A 425 -8.20 21.49 -22.27
C LYS A 425 -7.01 22.39 -22.54
N ILE A 426 -5.87 22.15 -21.90
CA ILE A 426 -4.68 22.98 -22.09
C ILE A 426 -3.95 22.61 -23.38
N ARG A 427 -4.04 21.36 -23.88
CA ARG A 427 -3.30 20.87 -25.06
C ARG A 427 -3.50 21.71 -26.32
N ASP A 428 -4.73 22.09 -26.62
CA ASP A 428 -5.08 22.82 -27.87
C ASP A 428 -4.99 24.34 -27.74
N VAL A 429 -4.64 24.84 -26.55
CA VAL A 429 -4.64 26.25 -26.23
C VAL A 429 -3.24 26.84 -26.39
N CYS A 430 -3.13 27.94 -27.12
CA CYS A 430 -1.88 28.67 -27.32
C CYS A 430 -1.74 29.76 -26.25
N ILE A 431 -0.70 29.69 -25.43
CA ILE A 431 -0.43 30.62 -24.31
C ILE A 431 0.33 31.85 -24.82
N LYS A 432 -0.35 32.63 -25.67
CA LYS A 432 0.15 33.88 -26.25
C LYS A 432 -0.51 35.10 -25.57
N GLU A 433 0.35 35.86 -24.89
CA GLU A 433 0.16 37.21 -24.32
C GLU A 433 -0.73 37.36 -23.07
N THR A 434 -0.11 37.90 -22.01
CA THR A 434 -0.63 38.16 -20.65
C THR A 434 -1.23 36.94 -19.94
N ASP A 435 -0.35 36.22 -19.22
CA ASP A 435 -0.56 34.99 -18.44
C ASP A 435 -1.83 34.92 -17.57
N THR A 436 -2.48 36.03 -17.28
CA THR A 436 -3.67 36.14 -16.43
C THR A 436 -4.96 35.66 -17.10
N ILE A 437 -5.15 35.85 -18.41
CA ILE A 437 -6.46 35.64 -19.05
C ILE A 437 -6.79 34.14 -19.21
N LEU A 438 -5.79 33.33 -19.56
CA LEU A 438 -5.98 31.90 -19.86
C LEU A 438 -6.24 31.05 -18.63
N HIS A 439 -5.54 31.33 -17.52
CA HIS A 439 -5.79 30.62 -16.27
C HIS A 439 -7.13 31.00 -15.64
N THR A 440 -7.58 32.26 -15.83
CA THR A 440 -8.93 32.71 -15.46
C THR A 440 -10.03 31.91 -16.17
N ILE A 441 -9.74 31.25 -17.29
CA ILE A 441 -10.69 30.39 -18.03
C ILE A 441 -10.54 28.91 -17.65
N LEU A 442 -9.31 28.41 -17.50
CA LEU A 442 -9.04 26.99 -17.24
C LEU A 442 -9.27 26.59 -15.77
N TRP A 443 -8.91 27.46 -14.83
CA TRP A 443 -8.99 27.18 -13.39
C TRP A 443 -10.41 27.13 -12.81
N PRO A 444 -11.39 27.94 -13.24
CA PRO A 444 -12.76 27.82 -12.76
C PRO A 444 -13.36 26.43 -12.95
N PHE A 445 -13.01 25.75 -14.05
CA PHE A 445 -13.41 24.35 -14.27
C PHE A 445 -12.83 23.41 -13.20
N MET A 446 -11.57 23.58 -12.83
CA MET A 446 -10.96 22.79 -11.75
C MET A 446 -11.65 23.09 -10.42
N LYS A 447 -11.77 24.38 -10.10
CA LYS A 447 -12.37 24.87 -8.86
C LYS A 447 -13.81 24.39 -8.67
N SER A 448 -14.62 24.37 -9.73
CA SER A 448 -16.01 23.88 -9.66
C SER A 448 -16.12 22.39 -9.34
N ASN A 449 -15.07 21.61 -9.61
CA ASN A 449 -15.06 20.16 -9.44
C ASN A 449 -14.31 19.69 -8.18
N LEU A 450 -13.58 20.56 -7.47
CA LEU A 450 -12.92 20.19 -6.20
C LEU A 450 -13.92 19.70 -5.13
N ASN A 451 -15.16 20.17 -5.20
CA ASN A 451 -16.24 19.74 -4.30
C ASN A 451 -16.72 18.30 -4.55
N LEU A 452 -16.26 17.64 -5.62
CA LEU A 452 -16.61 16.25 -5.91
C LEU A 452 -15.85 15.25 -5.03
N PHE A 453 -14.73 15.64 -4.42
CA PHE A 453 -13.99 14.76 -3.53
C PHE A 453 -14.83 14.32 -2.33
N VAL A 454 -14.63 13.08 -1.91
CA VAL A 454 -15.40 12.40 -0.85
C VAL A 454 -14.52 12.18 0.37
N GLY A 455 -15.15 11.78 1.49
CA GLY A 455 -14.45 11.49 2.75
C GLY A 455 -14.35 12.69 3.70
N SER A 456 -13.35 12.63 4.57
CA SER A 456 -13.08 13.65 5.59
C SER A 456 -12.65 14.99 4.98
N LYS A 457 -12.53 16.02 5.82
CA LYS A 457 -12.01 17.32 5.36
C LYS A 457 -10.56 17.19 4.90
N GLU A 458 -9.79 16.35 5.57
CA GLU A 458 -8.39 16.04 5.30
C GLU A 458 -8.24 15.31 3.96
N ASP A 459 -9.09 14.31 3.66
CA ASP A 459 -9.08 13.58 2.39
C ASP A 459 -9.36 14.51 1.20
N LYS A 460 -10.34 15.40 1.35
CA LYS A 460 -10.73 16.39 0.35
C LYS A 460 -9.62 17.41 0.12
N GLN A 461 -8.99 17.88 1.20
CA GLN A 461 -7.88 18.82 1.10
C GLN A 461 -6.66 18.18 0.42
N ALA A 462 -6.27 16.96 0.84
CA ALA A 462 -5.16 16.23 0.24
C ALA A 462 -5.37 15.99 -1.26
N SER A 463 -6.58 15.61 -1.66
CA SER A 463 -6.94 15.40 -3.07
C SER A 463 -6.94 16.70 -3.87
N SER A 464 -7.46 17.79 -3.29
CA SER A 464 -7.44 19.11 -3.91
C SER A 464 -6.02 19.63 -4.12
N ASP A 465 -5.16 19.45 -3.12
CA ASP A 465 -3.75 19.84 -3.17
C ASP A 465 -2.99 19.04 -4.23
N PHE A 466 -3.26 17.73 -4.33
CA PHE A 466 -2.65 16.88 -5.36
C PHE A 466 -3.01 17.36 -6.77
N VAL A 467 -4.29 17.59 -7.03
CA VAL A 467 -4.75 18.04 -8.35
C VAL A 467 -4.22 19.44 -8.68
N ALA A 468 -4.19 20.36 -7.72
CA ALA A 468 -3.62 21.69 -7.90
C ALA A 468 -2.12 21.64 -8.27
N LYS A 469 -1.35 20.77 -7.60
CA LYS A 469 0.08 20.55 -7.92
C LYS A 469 0.26 19.99 -9.33
N LYS A 470 -0.54 18.99 -9.71
CA LYS A 470 -0.48 18.40 -11.07
C LYS A 470 -0.89 19.39 -12.15
N ALA A 471 -1.93 20.18 -11.93
CA ALA A 471 -2.34 21.23 -12.85
C ALA A 471 -1.23 22.30 -13.02
N ALA A 472 -0.57 22.71 -11.93
CA ALA A 472 0.55 23.64 -12.00
C ALA A 472 1.73 23.07 -12.80
N ASP A 473 2.07 21.81 -12.60
CA ASP A 473 3.15 21.14 -13.33
C ASP A 473 2.86 21.09 -14.84
N ILE A 474 1.64 20.71 -15.23
CA ILE A 474 1.21 20.69 -16.63
C ILE A 474 1.25 22.11 -17.24
N TYR A 475 0.71 23.11 -16.52
CA TYR A 475 0.65 24.48 -16.99
C TYR A 475 2.04 25.08 -17.24
N TYR A 476 2.94 25.01 -16.25
CA TYR A 476 4.26 25.62 -16.37
C TYR A 476 5.17 24.90 -17.35
N LYS A 477 5.02 23.57 -17.49
CA LYS A 477 5.71 22.81 -18.53
C LYS A 477 5.36 23.35 -19.91
N LYS A 478 4.05 23.41 -20.22
CA LYS A 478 3.59 23.90 -21.52
C LYS A 478 3.96 25.37 -21.75
N LEU A 479 3.79 26.22 -20.73
CA LEU A 479 4.20 27.63 -20.80
C LEU A 479 5.69 27.76 -21.14
N SER A 480 6.55 27.00 -20.47
CA SER A 480 8.00 26.99 -20.72
C SER A 480 8.31 26.61 -22.18
N GLU A 481 7.74 25.51 -22.66
CA GLU A 481 7.91 25.02 -24.04
C GLU A 481 7.50 26.08 -25.08
N GLU A 482 6.35 26.73 -24.88
CA GLU A 482 5.90 27.79 -25.79
C GLU A 482 6.75 29.06 -25.73
N LYS A 483 7.25 29.44 -24.54
CA LYS A 483 8.15 30.59 -24.38
C LYS A 483 9.52 30.34 -24.99
N VAL A 484 10.01 29.10 -24.99
CA VAL A 484 11.24 28.74 -25.72
C VAL A 484 11.07 29.01 -27.23
N GLU A 485 9.95 28.59 -27.80
CA GLU A 485 9.71 28.74 -29.25
C GLU A 485 9.41 30.19 -29.65
N ASP A 486 8.63 30.93 -28.85
CA ASP A 486 8.42 32.36 -29.02
C ASP A 486 9.74 33.14 -28.90
N PHE A 487 10.57 32.83 -27.90
CA PHE A 487 11.89 33.45 -27.75
C PHE A 487 12.78 33.22 -28.97
N LYS A 488 12.86 31.99 -29.47
CA LYS A 488 13.63 31.62 -30.65
C LYS A 488 13.19 32.45 -31.88
N SER A 489 11.88 32.58 -32.08
CA SER A 489 11.33 33.37 -33.20
C SER A 489 11.69 34.87 -33.10
N ARG A 490 11.68 35.45 -31.89
CA ARG A 490 12.01 36.86 -31.64
C ARG A 490 13.50 37.16 -31.78
N CYS A 491 14.36 36.15 -31.70
CA CYS A 491 15.81 36.33 -31.81
C CYS A 491 16.35 36.28 -33.24
N MET A 492 15.62 35.72 -34.22
CA MET A 492 16.17 35.42 -35.56
C MET A 492 16.73 36.63 -36.32
N ASN A 493 16.28 37.85 -36.04
CA ASN A 493 16.69 39.07 -36.73
C ASN A 493 17.41 40.09 -35.82
N LYS A 494 17.75 39.69 -34.59
CA LYS A 494 18.42 40.59 -33.64
C LYS A 494 19.92 40.65 -33.89
N THR A 495 20.48 41.85 -33.79
CA THR A 495 21.93 42.07 -33.75
C THR A 495 22.53 41.52 -32.45
N ILE A 496 23.85 41.32 -32.44
CA ILE A 496 24.57 40.86 -31.24
C ILE A 496 24.35 41.79 -30.03
N HIS A 497 24.24 43.10 -30.27
CA HIS A 497 23.97 44.10 -29.24
C HIS A 497 22.54 44.01 -28.70
N GLU A 498 21.54 43.77 -29.56
CA GLU A 498 20.14 43.59 -29.13
C GLU A 498 19.90 42.28 -28.38
N LEU A 499 20.79 41.30 -28.51
CA LEU A 499 20.73 40.04 -27.76
C LEU A 499 21.30 40.16 -26.35
N ALA A 500 22.12 41.18 -26.08
CA ALA A 500 22.74 41.41 -24.77
C ALA A 500 21.65 41.61 -23.70
N GLY A 501 21.60 40.72 -22.70
CA GLY A 501 20.59 40.75 -21.63
C GLY A 501 19.14 40.45 -22.05
N TYR A 502 18.88 40.19 -23.33
CA TYR A 502 17.53 39.96 -23.85
C TYR A 502 16.85 38.74 -23.23
N GLY A 503 17.58 37.65 -23.03
CA GLY A 503 17.05 36.43 -22.41
C GLY A 503 16.51 36.66 -21.00
N TYR A 504 17.26 37.39 -20.16
CA TYR A 504 16.84 37.73 -18.80
C TYR A 504 15.58 38.59 -18.79
N GLN A 505 15.55 39.64 -19.63
CA GLN A 505 14.39 40.52 -19.75
C GLN A 505 13.16 39.74 -20.22
N TYR A 506 13.33 38.93 -21.27
CA TYR A 506 12.26 38.12 -21.84
C TYR A 506 11.61 37.20 -20.81
N ILE A 507 12.41 36.47 -20.00
CA ILE A 507 11.87 35.59 -18.95
C ILE A 507 11.07 36.37 -17.92
N ASN A 508 11.58 37.51 -17.44
CA ASN A 508 10.88 38.32 -16.42
C ASN A 508 9.58 38.93 -16.95
N ASP A 509 9.55 39.30 -18.23
CA ASP A 509 8.37 39.89 -18.85
C ASP A 509 7.30 38.83 -19.19
N ASN A 510 7.72 37.61 -19.55
CA ASN A 510 6.86 36.60 -20.17
C ASN A 510 6.67 35.29 -19.37
N PHE A 511 7.30 35.11 -18.20
CA PHE A 511 7.17 33.89 -17.38
C PHE A 511 6.86 34.21 -15.92
N ARG A 512 5.62 34.68 -15.67
CA ARG A 512 5.20 35.14 -14.34
C ARG A 512 4.64 34.00 -13.48
N GLN A 513 4.78 34.14 -12.17
CA GLN A 513 4.16 33.21 -11.23
C GLN A 513 2.65 33.41 -11.22
N ASN A 514 1.92 32.32 -11.42
CA ASN A 514 0.49 32.23 -11.27
C ASN A 514 0.09 31.88 -9.82
N LEU A 515 -0.76 32.72 -9.21
CA LEU A 515 -1.18 32.64 -7.82
C LEU A 515 -2.53 31.93 -7.62
N ASP A 516 -3.22 31.55 -8.69
CA ASP A 516 -4.55 30.95 -8.62
C ASP A 516 -4.54 29.50 -8.11
N PHE A 517 -3.41 28.80 -8.23
CA PHE A 517 -3.25 27.45 -7.69
C PHE A 517 -3.44 27.48 -6.16
N THR A 518 -4.41 26.73 -5.65
CA THR A 518 -4.85 26.72 -4.24
C THR A 518 -3.78 26.31 -3.21
N VAL A 519 -2.56 25.99 -3.64
CA VAL A 519 -1.43 25.58 -2.79
C VAL A 519 -0.24 26.52 -3.01
N PRO A 520 -0.20 27.68 -2.32
CA PRO A 520 0.73 28.77 -2.65
C PRO A 520 2.21 28.36 -2.59
N GLN A 521 2.60 27.57 -1.59
CA GLN A 521 4.00 27.16 -1.42
C GLN A 521 4.46 26.16 -2.49
N CYS A 522 3.62 25.19 -2.87
CA CYS A 522 3.98 24.19 -3.88
C CYS A 522 3.95 24.77 -5.30
N SER A 523 3.02 25.68 -5.58
CA SER A 523 2.98 26.42 -6.85
C SER A 523 4.29 27.18 -7.11
N LYS A 524 4.87 27.81 -6.07
CA LYS A 524 6.15 28.52 -6.19
C LYS A 524 7.31 27.59 -6.56
N THR A 525 7.41 26.42 -5.94
CA THR A 525 8.48 25.46 -6.22
C THR A 525 8.39 24.92 -7.65
N ILE A 526 7.18 24.59 -8.12
CA ILE A 526 6.94 24.13 -9.49
C ILE A 526 7.27 25.24 -10.50
N TRP A 527 6.81 26.47 -10.24
CA TRP A 527 7.16 27.62 -11.07
C TRP A 527 8.68 27.85 -11.15
N LEU A 528 9.39 27.80 -10.01
CA LEU A 528 10.85 27.94 -9.98
C LEU A 528 11.54 26.87 -10.83
N LYS A 529 11.11 25.61 -10.71
CA LYS A 529 11.63 24.49 -11.52
C LYS A 529 11.58 24.83 -13.02
N TYR A 530 10.40 25.18 -13.54
CA TYR A 530 10.26 25.48 -14.97
C TYR A 530 10.87 26.83 -15.38
N LYS A 531 11.00 27.80 -14.45
CA LYS A 531 11.73 29.04 -14.70
C LYS A 531 13.22 28.77 -14.92
N PHE A 532 13.83 27.91 -14.11
CA PHE A 532 15.23 27.49 -14.30
C PHE A 532 15.42 26.73 -15.61
N GLU A 533 14.53 25.79 -15.91
CA GLU A 533 14.54 25.05 -17.18
C GLU A 533 14.41 25.98 -18.40
N LEU A 534 13.50 26.97 -18.33
CA LEU A 534 13.36 27.99 -19.36
C LEU A 534 14.65 28.82 -19.51
N GLN A 535 15.28 29.20 -18.39
CA GLN A 535 16.52 29.97 -18.38
C GLN A 535 17.67 29.23 -19.08
N GLU A 536 17.87 27.95 -18.77
CA GLU A 536 18.91 27.12 -19.41
C GLU A 536 18.66 26.97 -20.92
N ASN A 537 17.40 26.74 -21.33
CA ASN A 537 17.03 26.62 -22.73
C ASN A 537 17.26 27.93 -23.49
N ILE A 538 16.87 29.06 -22.92
CA ILE A 538 17.07 30.39 -23.50
C ILE A 538 18.56 30.73 -23.63
N GLU A 539 19.36 30.45 -22.60
CA GLU A 539 20.81 30.68 -22.65
C GLU A 539 21.47 29.85 -23.77
N ARG A 540 21.09 28.58 -23.89
CA ARG A 540 21.58 27.71 -24.98
C ARG A 540 21.22 28.27 -26.36
N ILE A 541 19.97 28.71 -26.56
CA ILE A 541 19.52 29.31 -27.82
C ILE A 541 20.29 30.59 -28.13
N LEU A 542 20.48 31.47 -27.13
CA LEU A 542 21.25 32.70 -27.28
C LEU A 542 22.68 32.41 -27.74
N LEU A 543 23.37 31.47 -27.10
CA LEU A 543 24.75 31.12 -27.46
C LEU A 543 24.83 30.53 -28.87
N MET A 544 23.85 29.73 -29.29
CA MET A 544 23.77 29.21 -30.65
C MET A 544 23.60 30.33 -31.69
N ILE A 545 22.71 31.29 -31.43
CA ILE A 545 22.47 32.43 -32.32
C ILE A 545 23.71 33.34 -32.37
N ILE A 546 24.33 33.62 -31.22
CA ILE A 546 25.56 34.42 -31.14
C ILE A 546 26.69 33.72 -31.88
N ALA A 547 26.85 32.40 -31.75
CA ALA A 547 27.84 31.63 -32.53
C ALA A 547 27.63 31.80 -34.03
N GLN A 548 26.37 31.77 -34.49
CA GLN A 548 26.04 31.96 -35.90
C GLN A 548 26.34 33.39 -36.39
N ILE A 549 25.98 34.42 -35.61
CA ILE A 549 26.24 35.83 -35.94
C ILE A 549 27.74 36.11 -35.98
N THR A 550 28.48 35.60 -34.99
CA THR A 550 29.90 35.91 -34.76
C THR A 550 30.88 35.00 -35.49
N LYS A 551 30.39 33.86 -35.99
CA LYS A 551 31.20 32.76 -36.53
C LYS A 551 32.22 32.21 -35.52
N GLN A 552 31.95 32.38 -34.22
CA GLN A 552 32.80 31.88 -33.13
C GLN A 552 32.40 30.46 -32.74
N ASN A 553 33.34 29.72 -32.14
CA ASN A 553 33.07 28.41 -31.56
C ASN A 553 32.12 28.56 -30.34
N ILE A 554 31.06 27.77 -30.31
CA ILE A 554 30.09 27.75 -29.21
C ILE A 554 30.73 27.35 -27.87
N GLU A 555 31.75 26.48 -27.87
CA GLU A 555 32.50 26.08 -26.68
C GLU A 555 33.25 27.27 -26.08
N TRP A 556 33.80 28.15 -26.92
CA TRP A 556 34.43 29.37 -26.46
C TRP A 556 33.41 30.34 -25.86
N LEU A 557 32.25 30.52 -26.51
CA LEU A 557 31.18 31.37 -25.97
C LEU A 557 30.69 30.88 -24.60
N GLN A 558 30.49 29.57 -24.45
CA GLN A 558 30.14 28.94 -23.17
C GLN A 558 31.23 29.17 -22.11
N LYS A 559 32.50 28.98 -22.48
CA LYS A 559 33.63 29.21 -21.59
C LYS A 559 33.74 30.67 -21.17
N ALA A 560 33.52 31.61 -22.08
CA ALA A 560 33.55 33.05 -21.80
C ALA A 560 32.41 33.47 -20.87
N THR A 561 31.18 33.00 -21.10
CA THR A 561 30.04 33.22 -20.21
C THR A 561 30.30 32.63 -18.81
N LYS A 562 30.88 31.43 -18.75
CA LYS A 562 31.25 30.81 -17.46
C LYS A 562 32.30 31.64 -16.72
N GLN A 563 33.34 32.14 -17.40
CA GLN A 563 34.33 33.02 -16.77
C GLN A 563 33.70 34.31 -16.26
N GLN A 564 32.75 34.89 -17.01
CA GLN A 564 31.98 36.05 -16.54
C GLN A 564 31.16 35.71 -15.28
N TYR A 565 30.59 34.52 -15.19
CA TYR A 565 29.85 34.07 -14.00
C TYR A 565 30.79 33.90 -12.79
N GLU A 566 31.97 33.31 -12.98
CA GLU A 566 33.00 33.19 -11.93
C GLU A 566 33.42 34.57 -11.40
N HIS A 567 33.58 35.56 -12.29
CA HIS A 567 33.84 36.95 -11.89
C HIS A 567 32.67 37.56 -11.14
N PHE A 568 31.44 37.36 -11.63
CA PHE A 568 30.23 37.82 -10.96
C PHE A 568 30.14 37.26 -9.54
N GLU A 569 30.38 35.97 -9.34
CA GLU A 569 30.37 35.37 -8.01
C GLU A 569 31.42 36.00 -7.11
N VAL A 570 32.70 36.05 -7.54
CA VAL A 570 33.79 36.60 -6.72
C VAL A 570 33.56 38.08 -6.41
N LEU A 571 33.08 38.86 -7.37
CA LEU A 571 32.93 40.32 -7.26
C LEU A 571 31.58 40.77 -6.68
N THR A 572 30.72 39.81 -6.31
CA THR A 572 29.48 40.06 -5.56
C THR A 572 29.40 39.25 -4.25
N TRP A 573 30.42 38.46 -3.91
CA TRP A 573 30.49 37.67 -2.68
C TRP A 573 30.76 38.54 -1.44
N GLY A 574 29.75 38.75 -0.58
CA GLY A 574 29.90 39.43 0.72
C GLY A 574 28.57 39.79 1.39
N ASP A 575 28.52 39.69 2.73
CA ASP A 575 27.32 39.85 3.59
C ASP A 575 26.90 41.32 3.87
N ASN A 576 27.44 42.30 3.14
CA ASN A 576 27.31 43.71 3.49
C ASN A 576 26.17 44.46 2.77
N GLY A 577 25.21 43.77 2.17
CA GLY A 577 24.06 44.41 1.50
C GLY A 577 24.42 45.31 0.30
N CYS A 578 25.68 45.31 -0.15
CA CYS A 578 26.14 46.08 -1.30
C CYS A 578 25.95 45.27 -2.58
N ASN A 579 25.40 45.90 -3.63
CA ASN A 579 25.11 45.22 -4.91
C ASN A 579 26.36 44.83 -5.72
N GLU A 580 27.54 45.39 -5.41
CA GLU A 580 28.82 45.24 -6.12
C GLU A 580 29.98 45.44 -5.12
N ILE A 581 31.10 44.71 -5.24
CA ILE A 581 32.31 44.99 -4.44
C ILE A 581 32.90 46.34 -4.86
N LYS A 582 32.90 47.28 -3.93
CA LYS A 582 33.47 48.62 -4.12
C LYS A 582 34.60 48.83 -3.11
N TRP A 583 35.76 49.20 -3.61
CA TRP A 583 36.90 49.58 -2.79
C TRP A 583 36.95 51.09 -2.62
N HIS A 584 37.08 51.53 -1.37
CA HIS A 584 37.22 52.94 -1.00
C HIS A 584 38.63 53.20 -0.49
N PHE A 585 39.39 54.05 -1.20
CA PHE A 585 40.76 54.41 -0.85
C PHE A 585 40.87 55.90 -0.58
N LYS A 586 41.73 56.33 0.35
CA LYS A 586 42.14 57.74 0.46
C LYS A 586 43.42 57.95 -0.37
N PRO A 587 43.71 59.14 -0.94
CA PRO A 587 44.91 59.41 -1.75
C PRO A 587 46.23 59.03 -1.10
N LYS A 588 46.30 59.05 0.24
CA LYS A 588 47.49 58.60 1.00
C LYS A 588 47.65 57.08 1.10
N ASN A 589 46.73 56.30 0.55
CA ASN A 589 46.73 54.83 0.57
C ASN A 589 46.96 54.22 -0.83
N GLU A 590 47.90 54.81 -1.57
CA GLU A 590 48.34 54.37 -2.89
C GLU A 590 48.74 52.88 -2.91
N GLU A 591 49.36 52.39 -1.83
CA GLU A 591 49.77 50.99 -1.72
C GLU A 591 48.58 50.02 -1.80
N SER A 592 47.44 50.36 -1.19
CA SER A 592 46.24 49.50 -1.24
C SER A 592 45.55 49.56 -2.60
N LEU A 593 45.54 50.72 -3.25
CA LEU A 593 45.05 50.85 -4.63
C LEU A 593 45.89 49.98 -5.59
N LYS A 594 47.21 50.04 -5.48
CA LYS A 594 48.13 49.19 -6.27
C LYS A 594 47.92 47.71 -6.03
N LYS A 595 47.59 47.29 -4.80
CA LYS A 595 47.27 45.88 -4.50
C LYS A 595 46.01 45.40 -5.23
N VAL A 596 44.97 46.23 -5.32
CA VAL A 596 43.75 45.89 -6.06
C VAL A 596 43.99 45.87 -7.57
N ILE A 597 44.74 46.83 -8.10
CA ILE A 597 45.14 46.84 -9.52
C ILE A 597 45.99 45.60 -9.85
N ALA A 598 46.97 45.27 -9.01
CA ALA A 598 47.83 44.11 -9.19
C ALA A 598 47.04 42.79 -9.16
N TYR A 599 46.09 42.67 -8.22
CA TYR A 599 45.18 41.53 -8.16
C TYR A 599 44.32 41.43 -9.43
N ALA A 600 43.77 42.54 -9.92
CA ALA A 600 42.96 42.55 -11.13
C ALA A 600 43.75 42.13 -12.38
N LEU A 601 44.98 42.65 -12.56
CA LEU A 601 45.80 42.36 -13.74
C LEU A 601 46.38 40.94 -13.75
N PHE A 602 46.80 40.44 -12.59
CA PHE A 602 47.62 39.23 -12.51
C PHE A 602 46.97 38.08 -11.72
N LYS A 603 45.76 38.29 -11.18
CA LYS A 603 45.03 37.34 -10.33
C LYS A 603 45.89 36.79 -9.18
N ASN A 604 46.79 37.62 -8.64
CA ASN A 604 47.78 37.21 -7.64
C ASN A 604 47.85 38.20 -6.47
N CYS A 605 47.90 37.69 -5.24
CA CYS A 605 47.99 38.47 -3.99
C CYS A 605 49.42 38.54 -3.43
N GLN A 606 50.44 38.43 -4.28
CA GLN A 606 51.83 38.60 -3.85
C GLN A 606 52.11 40.02 -3.33
N LYS A 607 53.11 40.15 -2.45
CA LYS A 607 53.61 41.47 -2.02
C LYS A 607 53.99 42.27 -3.27
N LEU A 608 53.72 43.58 -3.29
CA LEU A 608 54.02 44.44 -4.45
C LEU A 608 55.50 44.36 -4.89
N SER A 609 56.41 44.04 -3.96
CA SER A 609 57.84 43.83 -4.23
C SER A 609 58.18 42.56 -5.03
N ALA A 610 57.23 41.64 -5.21
CA ALA A 610 57.44 40.37 -5.91
C ALA A 610 57.14 40.45 -7.41
N TYR A 611 56.53 41.55 -7.87
CA TYR A 611 56.27 41.79 -9.29
C TYR A 611 57.56 42.17 -10.02
N ASN A 612 57.71 41.71 -11.26
CA ASN A 612 58.84 42.11 -12.09
C ASN A 612 58.72 43.59 -12.51
N LYS A 613 59.82 44.17 -13.01
CA LYS A 613 59.89 45.59 -13.38
C LYS A 613 58.74 46.03 -14.30
N HIS A 614 58.43 45.26 -15.34
CA HIS A 614 57.36 45.57 -16.28
C HIS A 614 55.98 45.53 -15.61
N GLN A 615 55.71 44.53 -14.79
CA GLN A 615 54.46 44.41 -14.03
C GLN A 615 54.28 45.59 -13.06
N SER A 616 55.34 45.96 -12.33
CA SER A 616 55.32 47.12 -11.42
C SER A 616 55.07 48.43 -12.17
N GLU A 617 55.69 48.62 -13.35
CA GLU A 617 55.47 49.80 -14.20
C GLU A 617 54.01 49.87 -14.69
N SER A 618 53.41 48.75 -15.11
CA SER A 618 51.99 48.71 -15.51
C SER A 618 51.05 49.06 -14.35
N ILE A 619 51.29 48.49 -13.16
CA ILE A 619 50.51 48.79 -11.95
C ILE A 619 50.62 50.28 -11.60
N GLN A 620 51.85 50.82 -11.60
CA GLN A 620 52.11 52.23 -11.30
C GLN A 620 51.40 53.14 -12.28
N LYS A 621 51.50 52.87 -13.58
CA LYS A 621 50.89 53.69 -14.63
C LYS A 621 49.37 53.84 -14.45
N ILE A 622 48.67 52.74 -14.13
CA ILE A 622 47.22 52.77 -13.89
C ILE A 622 46.91 53.51 -12.58
N ALA A 623 47.66 53.24 -11.51
CA ALA A 623 47.49 53.91 -10.23
C ALA A 623 47.67 55.43 -10.36
N ASP A 624 48.75 55.87 -11.02
CA ASP A 624 49.02 57.27 -11.31
C ASP A 624 47.88 57.88 -12.12
N LYS A 625 47.37 57.17 -13.12
CA LYS A 625 46.26 57.68 -13.94
C LYS A 625 44.99 57.88 -13.12
N ILE A 626 44.62 56.89 -12.29
CA ILE A 626 43.46 56.97 -11.40
C ILE A 626 43.63 58.08 -10.35
N ILE A 627 44.83 58.26 -9.80
CA ILE A 627 45.11 59.30 -8.79
C ILE A 627 45.12 60.70 -9.42
N ASN A 628 45.80 60.88 -10.56
CA ASN A 628 45.96 62.17 -11.21
C ASN A 628 44.63 62.73 -11.74
N ASP A 629 43.77 61.85 -12.26
CA ASP A 629 42.44 62.24 -12.73
C ASP A 629 41.42 62.41 -11.57
N HIS A 630 41.79 62.05 -10.33
CA HIS A 630 40.95 62.16 -9.12
C HIS A 630 41.67 62.82 -7.93
N PRO A 631 41.74 64.17 -7.89
CA PRO A 631 42.42 64.91 -6.83
C PRO A 631 41.65 64.98 -5.48
N TYR A 632 40.60 64.17 -5.29
CA TYR A 632 39.73 64.19 -4.10
C TYR A 632 40.26 63.34 -2.95
N ASP A 633 39.80 63.61 -1.72
CA ASP A 633 40.19 62.89 -0.48
C ASP A 633 39.86 61.39 -0.46
N SER A 634 39.10 60.88 -1.44
CA SER A 634 38.83 59.45 -1.58
C SER A 634 38.48 59.00 -3.01
N ILE A 635 38.93 57.80 -3.37
CA ILE A 635 38.71 57.08 -4.64
C ILE A 635 37.78 55.89 -4.36
N ASN A 636 36.66 55.80 -5.08
CA ASN A 636 35.85 54.58 -5.11
C ASN A 636 36.07 53.86 -6.43
N LEU A 637 36.39 52.57 -6.36
CA LEU A 637 36.71 51.76 -7.52
C LEU A 637 36.02 50.40 -7.43
N SER A 638 35.56 49.88 -8.57
CA SER A 638 35.26 48.46 -8.77
C SER A 638 36.00 47.96 -10.01
N VAL A 639 36.10 46.64 -10.12
CA VAL A 639 36.79 45.98 -11.24
C VAL A 639 35.75 45.20 -12.01
N ILE A 640 35.75 45.34 -13.32
CA ILE A 640 35.01 44.49 -14.25
C ILE A 640 35.99 43.78 -15.17
N PHE A 641 35.58 42.66 -15.75
CA PHE A 641 36.42 41.92 -16.68
C PHE A 641 35.74 41.82 -18.04
N VAL A 642 36.52 42.06 -19.09
CA VAL A 642 36.15 41.76 -20.47
C VAL A 642 36.90 40.51 -20.89
N VAL A 643 36.17 39.51 -21.40
CA VAL A 643 36.73 38.20 -21.74
C VAL A 643 36.78 38.05 -23.26
N TYR A 644 37.95 37.84 -23.84
CA TYR A 644 38.10 37.60 -25.28
C TYR A 644 39.16 36.54 -25.57
N HIS A 645 39.09 35.94 -26.76
CA HIS A 645 40.14 35.06 -27.24
C HIS A 645 41.16 35.84 -28.07
N ASP A 646 42.42 35.82 -27.63
CA ASP A 646 43.53 36.34 -28.42
C ASP A 646 44.01 35.27 -29.40
N ASN A 647 43.59 35.42 -30.67
CA ASN A 647 43.97 34.54 -31.77
C ASN A 647 45.49 34.49 -32.01
N THR A 648 46.25 35.51 -31.59
CA THR A 648 47.70 35.55 -31.87
C THR A 648 48.50 34.65 -30.94
N ASN A 649 48.03 34.51 -29.70
CA ASN A 649 48.69 33.71 -28.66
C ASN A 649 47.88 32.46 -28.25
N ASP A 650 46.79 32.19 -28.97
CA ASP A 650 45.82 31.09 -28.71
C ASP A 650 45.43 31.01 -27.22
N LYS A 651 45.00 32.16 -26.68
CA LYS A 651 44.77 32.32 -25.24
C LYS A 651 43.56 33.16 -24.93
N ASP A 652 42.74 32.69 -23.99
CA ASP A 652 41.66 33.50 -23.43
C ASP A 652 42.21 34.55 -22.46
N ILE A 653 41.89 35.80 -22.73
CA ILE A 653 42.27 36.95 -21.94
C ILE A 653 41.09 37.41 -21.10
N ASN A 654 41.35 37.69 -19.82
CA ASN A 654 40.42 38.30 -18.88
C ASN A 654 40.97 39.69 -18.60
N ASP A 655 40.56 40.66 -19.39
CA ASP A 655 41.13 42.01 -19.36
C ASP A 655 40.37 42.87 -18.34
N PRO A 656 41.03 43.34 -17.26
CA PRO A 656 40.36 44.17 -16.27
C PRO A 656 40.10 45.57 -16.80
N VAL A 657 38.92 46.08 -16.52
CA VAL A 657 38.56 47.49 -16.67
C VAL A 657 38.13 48.01 -15.30
N PHE A 658 38.74 49.11 -14.88
CA PHE A 658 38.52 49.72 -13.57
C PHE A 658 37.41 50.75 -13.70
N LYS A 659 36.28 50.51 -13.04
CA LYS A 659 35.16 51.44 -12.94
C LYS A 659 35.43 52.37 -11.76
N VAL A 660 35.63 53.65 -12.03
CA VAL A 660 36.07 54.63 -11.02
C VAL A 660 35.03 55.73 -10.86
N GLN A 661 34.60 55.96 -9.62
CA GLN A 661 33.70 57.06 -9.30
C GLN A 661 34.48 58.37 -9.21
N THR A 662 34.05 59.34 -9.98
CA THR A 662 34.61 60.69 -10.07
C THR A 662 33.57 61.72 -9.60
N SER A 663 33.95 62.99 -9.53
CA SER A 663 33.02 64.10 -9.26
C SER A 663 32.10 64.43 -10.43
N SER A 664 32.53 64.16 -11.66
CA SER A 664 31.77 64.41 -12.89
C SER A 664 30.96 63.21 -13.36
N GLY A 665 31.08 62.05 -12.71
CA GLY A 665 30.41 60.80 -13.10
C GLY A 665 31.26 59.56 -12.86
N ILE A 666 30.95 58.47 -13.54
CA ILE A 666 31.73 57.22 -13.50
C ILE A 666 32.56 57.15 -14.78
N VAL A 667 33.87 56.95 -14.64
CA VAL A 667 34.80 56.72 -15.76
C VAL A 667 35.32 55.30 -15.73
N PHE A 668 35.83 54.82 -16.86
CA PHE A 668 36.42 53.49 -16.98
C PHE A 668 37.89 53.60 -17.36
N VAL A 669 38.75 52.82 -16.74
CA VAL A 669 40.20 52.79 -17.04
C VAL A 669 40.59 51.38 -17.45
N ASP A 670 41.18 51.18 -18.63
CA ASP A 670 41.61 49.84 -19.08
C ASP A 670 42.98 49.42 -18.50
N SER A 671 43.38 48.18 -18.79
CA SER A 671 44.62 47.57 -18.33
C SER A 671 45.91 48.24 -18.83
N VAL A 672 45.83 49.21 -19.75
CA VAL A 672 46.96 49.99 -20.25
C VAL A 672 46.86 51.48 -19.90
N ALA A 673 45.94 51.82 -18.98
CA ALA A 673 45.69 53.15 -18.43
C ALA A 673 45.06 54.17 -19.42
N ARG A 674 44.26 53.70 -20.39
CA ARG A 674 43.37 54.60 -21.16
C ARG A 674 42.10 54.86 -20.38
N VAL A 675 41.55 56.06 -20.51
CA VAL A 675 40.36 56.51 -19.78
C VAL A 675 39.23 56.69 -20.78
N TYR A 676 38.05 56.20 -20.40
CA TYR A 676 36.81 56.28 -21.14
C TYR A 676 35.77 57.03 -20.30
N GLU A 677 35.04 57.94 -20.91
CA GLU A 677 34.10 58.85 -20.22
C GLU A 677 32.95 58.11 -19.55
N ASN A 678 32.52 56.98 -20.14
CA ASN A 678 31.48 56.09 -19.64
C ASN A 678 31.61 54.71 -20.29
N TRP A 679 30.68 53.78 -19.99
CA TRP A 679 30.73 52.42 -20.53
C TRP A 679 30.46 52.35 -22.03
N GLU A 680 29.61 53.23 -22.56
CA GLU A 680 29.31 53.29 -24.00
C GLU A 680 30.55 53.74 -24.78
N ASP A 681 31.28 54.74 -24.28
CA ASP A 681 32.56 55.17 -24.84
C ASP A 681 33.58 54.00 -24.86
N TYR A 682 33.70 53.23 -23.77
CA TYR A 682 34.54 52.01 -23.79
C TYR A 682 34.11 51.04 -24.90
N MET A 683 32.81 50.78 -25.05
CA MET A 683 32.31 49.86 -26.06
C MET A 683 32.61 50.34 -27.49
N GLU A 684 32.57 51.65 -27.74
CA GLU A 684 32.79 52.24 -29.06
C GLU A 684 34.27 52.49 -29.41
N THR A 685 35.12 52.80 -28.42
CA THR A 685 36.47 53.33 -28.67
C THR A 685 37.61 52.48 -28.07
N ASN A 686 37.32 51.35 -27.42
CA ASN A 686 38.38 50.47 -26.94
C ASN A 686 39.33 50.01 -28.06
N GLN A 687 40.60 49.76 -27.69
CA GLN A 687 41.62 49.27 -28.62
C GLN A 687 41.97 47.80 -28.36
N LEU A 688 40.96 46.97 -28.09
CA LEU A 688 41.15 45.52 -28.06
C LEU A 688 41.61 45.02 -29.45
N PRO A 689 42.34 43.88 -29.53
CA PRO A 689 42.66 43.27 -30.83
C PRO A 689 41.37 42.88 -31.57
N LYS A 690 41.48 42.54 -32.86
CA LYS A 690 40.33 42.04 -33.65
C LYS A 690 39.75 40.77 -33.02
N CYS A 691 38.71 40.92 -32.21
CA CYS A 691 38.09 39.82 -31.48
C CYS A 691 36.60 40.06 -31.25
N VAL A 692 35.93 38.99 -30.84
CA VAL A 692 34.64 39.06 -30.13
C VAL A 692 34.96 38.98 -28.65
N TYR A 693 34.33 39.82 -27.85
CA TYR A 693 34.52 39.83 -26.41
C TYR A 693 33.19 39.72 -25.67
N CYS A 694 33.21 38.99 -24.56
CA CYS A 694 32.11 38.85 -23.61
C CYS A 694 32.28 39.86 -22.48
N TYR A 695 31.22 40.56 -22.11
CA TYR A 695 31.26 41.63 -21.12
C TYR A 695 30.01 41.64 -20.23
N PRO A 696 30.11 42.15 -18.98
CA PRO A 696 28.93 42.39 -18.15
C PRO A 696 28.10 43.56 -18.68
N LEU A 697 26.77 43.40 -18.76
CA LEU A 697 25.89 44.49 -19.21
C LEU A 697 26.08 45.75 -18.37
N GLN A 698 26.05 46.92 -19.01
CA GLN A 698 26.23 48.23 -18.37
C GLN A 698 27.59 48.40 -17.64
N GLY A 699 28.55 47.51 -17.89
CA GLY A 699 29.87 47.56 -17.25
C GLY A 699 29.78 47.33 -15.74
N GLU A 700 28.95 46.38 -15.28
CA GLU A 700 28.81 46.09 -13.85
C GLU A 700 28.46 44.64 -13.52
N TYR A 701 29.00 44.15 -12.40
CA TYR A 701 28.50 42.94 -11.73
C TYR A 701 27.59 43.36 -10.57
N SER A 702 26.27 43.16 -10.72
CA SER A 702 25.28 43.63 -9.75
C SER A 702 24.38 42.51 -9.24
N LYS A 703 24.39 42.25 -7.93
CA LYS A 703 23.49 41.27 -7.29
C LYS A 703 22.01 41.67 -7.43
N GLY A 704 21.71 42.96 -7.44
CA GLY A 704 20.35 43.49 -7.57
C GLY A 704 19.74 43.26 -8.96
N HIS A 705 20.57 43.32 -10.00
CA HIS A 705 20.12 43.08 -11.38
C HIS A 705 20.33 41.64 -11.88
N GLY A 706 21.00 40.81 -11.08
CA GLY A 706 21.38 39.44 -11.44
C GLY A 706 22.53 39.36 -12.44
N PHE A 707 22.94 38.14 -12.77
CA PHE A 707 23.98 37.89 -13.76
C PHE A 707 23.48 38.21 -15.18
N ARG A 708 24.09 39.19 -15.84
CA ARG A 708 23.74 39.63 -17.20
C ARG A 708 25.00 39.91 -18.01
N VAL A 709 25.16 39.22 -19.13
CA VAL A 709 26.31 39.39 -20.03
C VAL A 709 25.88 39.58 -21.48
N GLY A 710 26.77 40.19 -22.26
CA GLY A 710 26.62 40.41 -23.69
C GLY A 710 27.90 40.06 -24.43
N PHE A 711 27.81 40.04 -25.76
CA PHE A 711 28.95 39.86 -26.66
C PHE A 711 29.00 41.03 -27.64
N ALA A 712 30.20 41.47 -27.99
CA ALA A 712 30.41 42.54 -28.97
C ALA A 712 31.67 42.29 -29.78
N TYR A 713 31.74 42.93 -30.96
CA TYR A 713 32.97 43.03 -31.73
C TYR A 713 33.82 44.17 -31.20
N SER A 714 35.13 43.96 -31.07
CA SER A 714 36.08 45.05 -30.80
C SER A 714 36.02 46.11 -31.91
N PRO A 715 36.20 47.41 -31.63
CA PRO A 715 36.30 48.46 -32.65
C PRO A 715 37.40 48.20 -33.69
N ALA A 716 38.44 47.42 -33.38
CA ALA A 716 39.43 46.99 -34.37
C ALA A 716 38.84 46.15 -35.53
N CYS A 717 37.64 45.58 -35.35
CA CYS A 717 36.88 44.87 -36.38
C CYS A 717 36.17 45.83 -37.37
N ASP A 718 36.02 47.12 -37.06
CA ASP A 718 35.28 48.10 -37.88
C ASP A 718 35.98 48.49 -39.20
N ASN A 719 37.23 48.08 -39.42
CA ASN A 719 37.88 48.12 -40.75
C ASN A 719 37.21 47.18 -41.80
N MET A 720 36.04 46.62 -41.49
CA MET A 720 35.14 45.93 -42.41
C MET A 720 33.84 46.71 -42.73
N LYS A 721 33.74 48.01 -42.40
CA LYS A 721 32.62 48.87 -42.83
C LYS A 721 32.76 49.43 -44.27
N THR A 722 33.76 49.00 -45.06
CA THR A 722 34.00 49.54 -46.43
C THR A 722 34.13 48.51 -47.54
N VAL A 723 33.78 47.24 -47.32
CA VAL A 723 33.63 46.26 -48.42
C VAL A 723 32.40 45.41 -48.14
N LEU A 724 31.23 45.98 -48.45
CA LEU A 724 29.95 45.34 -48.79
C LEU A 724 28.87 46.45 -48.72
N SER A 725 28.98 47.40 -49.65
CA SER A 725 27.85 48.21 -50.15
C SER A 725 27.39 47.63 -51.46
#